data_AF-A0A7X7F8C5-F1
#
_entry.id   AF-A0A7X7F8C5-F1
#
_cell.length_a   1.000
_cell.length_b   1.000
_cell.length_c   1.000
_cell.angle_alpha   90.00
_cell.angle_beta   90.00
_cell.angle_gamma   90.00
#
_symmetry.space_group_name_H-M   'P 1'
#
loop_
_entity.id
_entity.type
_entity.pdbx_description
1 polymer ?
#
loop_
_entity_poly.entity_id
_entity_poly.type
_entity_poly.pdbx_seq_one_letter_code
_entity_poly.pdbx_strand_id
1 'polypeptide(L)'
;TEKTLDAMDKLERYRGQFYNWYDTRALKPLEPLYISSVDSGNLAACLVALRAGLREVCEAPVLPPQLWPGLQDTLAVIAQMAGRGAPAGVLEALQEAKLLLVGAPADAAGIRERLGQLAVSAARVRQAADETDTAIREWANALQEQCHDHLRHLDAVGGDALGTSLRSAARDGAGAAAEKTADLVHRLEALSERCHDMQAQMDFRFLYNTSRELLSIGFDVPSRRQDPGCYDLLASESRIASFLLVASEQAPPDHWFALGRLLTGQGAEATLLSWSGSMFEYLMPPLFMAEYPDTLLWQTSRAMIRRQMKYARQRRVPWGISESCYNATDAHHTYQYRAFGVPGLGLKRGLSEDLVVAPYATLMALPFMPEAACENLERLVRHEEALGRYGLVEAIDYTPARVPRGKDRAVVRTYMAHHQGMGLLALSHFLCDAPIVRRFMSDPAVRATEVLLQERVPQVTPAIRPHVHEASSGTEKSQEDAGAAMRVFTDPDLPIPEVHLLSNGDYHVMVTHVGGGYSRWHDLMLTRWREDATRDAWGAFGYVRDVDANVCWSIAHHPVKRKPEFQEAVFTQGRAEFRRRDDDLETKTEICVSPENDVEIRRVTLTNHSRRDRKIEFTSYAEVVLAPLAADLAHQAFSGLFVQTEIVQAQNAILCTRRRRAEDEAEAWMFHALVPFGRHGDLSFETDRARFLGRGRTPARPEALDQPAGESRPLSNTAGCVLDPVVAIRCAFTVSDDAPVQFHLVTGAAATREQALELAGQYHDRHFVDRAFDMAWSHSQIVLR
;
A
#
# COMPACT_ATOMS: atom_id res chain seq x y z
N THR A 1 4.28 4.69 -29.05
CA THR A 1 2.89 4.83 -28.60
C THR A 1 1.99 3.76 -29.17
N GLU A 2 1.77 3.68 -30.48
CA GLU A 2 0.86 2.69 -31.10
C GLU A 2 1.12 1.25 -30.64
N LYS A 3 2.35 0.74 -30.80
CA LYS A 3 2.76 -0.60 -30.30
C LYS A 3 2.45 -0.84 -28.82
N THR A 4 2.57 0.21 -27.98
CA THR A 4 2.31 0.11 -26.54
C THR A 4 0.81 -0.02 -26.28
N LEU A 5 -0.01 0.83 -26.89
CA LEU A 5 -1.46 0.77 -26.74
C LEU A 5 -2.02 -0.54 -27.33
N ASP A 6 -1.48 -1.03 -28.44
CA ASP A 6 -1.85 -2.33 -29.02
C ASP A 6 -1.54 -3.51 -28.11
N ALA A 7 -0.46 -3.42 -27.31
CA ALA A 7 -0.16 -4.42 -26.29
C ALA A 7 -1.13 -4.29 -25.11
N MET A 8 -1.39 -3.07 -24.65
CA MET A 8 -2.33 -2.79 -23.55
C MET A 8 -3.76 -3.24 -23.87
N ASP A 9 -4.20 -3.16 -25.13
CA ASP A 9 -5.52 -3.65 -25.57
C ASP A 9 -5.68 -5.16 -25.48
N LYS A 10 -4.57 -5.90 -25.42
CA LYS A 10 -4.57 -7.36 -25.29
C LYS A 10 -4.49 -7.83 -23.83
N LEU A 11 -4.14 -6.93 -22.91
CA LEU A 11 -4.03 -7.27 -21.49
C LEU A 11 -5.42 -7.48 -20.90
N GLU A 12 -5.56 -8.54 -20.11
CA GLU A 12 -6.77 -8.77 -19.32
C GLU A 12 -6.95 -7.64 -18.29
N ARG A 13 -8.20 -7.19 -18.11
CA ARG A 13 -8.56 -6.08 -17.23
C ARG A 13 -9.72 -6.48 -16.34
N TYR A 14 -9.82 -5.87 -15.16
CA TYR A 14 -10.98 -5.99 -14.28
C TYR A 14 -11.65 -4.63 -14.13
N ARG A 15 -12.89 -4.50 -14.60
CA ARG A 15 -13.65 -3.23 -14.60
C ARG A 15 -12.85 -2.06 -15.21
N GLY A 16 -12.17 -2.33 -16.32
CA GLY A 16 -11.31 -1.37 -17.03
C GLY A 16 -9.95 -1.11 -16.36
N GLN A 17 -9.72 -1.59 -15.14
CA GLN A 17 -8.44 -1.49 -14.44
C GLN A 17 -7.47 -2.57 -14.91
N PHE A 18 -6.19 -2.21 -14.95
CA PHE A 18 -5.10 -3.15 -15.18
C PHE A 18 -4.70 -3.81 -13.86
N TYR A 19 -4.31 -5.08 -13.91
CA TYR A 19 -3.69 -5.76 -12.78
C TYR A 19 -2.29 -5.20 -12.53
N ASN A 20 -1.79 -5.38 -11.30
CA ASN A 20 -0.52 -4.77 -10.91
C ASN A 20 0.69 -5.36 -11.67
N TRP A 21 0.61 -6.63 -12.08
CA TRP A 21 1.72 -7.32 -12.75
C TRP A 21 1.25 -8.19 -13.92
N TYR A 22 2.02 -8.17 -15.00
CA TYR A 22 1.83 -9.00 -16.19
C TYR A 22 3.15 -9.62 -16.64
N ASP A 23 3.09 -10.84 -17.17
CA ASP A 23 4.17 -11.40 -17.97
C ASP A 23 4.28 -10.63 -19.29
N THR A 24 5.42 -10.01 -19.56
CA THR A 24 5.61 -9.12 -20.72
C THR A 24 5.71 -9.85 -22.05
N ARG A 25 5.86 -11.18 -22.06
CA ARG A 25 5.92 -12.01 -23.27
C ARG A 25 4.57 -12.67 -23.55
N ALA A 26 3.96 -13.26 -22.52
CA ALA A 26 2.69 -13.97 -22.62
C ALA A 26 1.47 -13.04 -22.52
N LEU A 27 1.66 -11.80 -22.03
CA LEU A 27 0.61 -10.80 -21.80
C LEU A 27 -0.48 -11.29 -20.83
N LYS A 28 -0.12 -12.21 -19.92
CA LYS A 28 -1.02 -12.77 -18.90
C LYS A 28 -0.78 -12.10 -17.56
N PRO A 29 -1.83 -11.86 -16.76
CA PRO A 29 -1.66 -11.34 -15.41
C PRO A 29 -0.91 -12.34 -14.53
N LEU A 30 -0.12 -11.82 -13.60
CA LEU A 30 0.62 -12.62 -12.62
C LEU A 30 -0.11 -12.62 -11.28
N GLU A 31 -0.10 -13.76 -10.59
CA GLU A 31 -0.65 -13.85 -9.24
C GLU A 31 0.23 -13.10 -8.22
N PRO A 32 -0.36 -12.43 -7.21
CA PRO A 32 -1.80 -12.32 -6.99
C PRO A 32 -2.49 -11.36 -7.98
N LEU A 33 -3.70 -11.73 -8.44
CA LEU A 33 -4.56 -10.88 -9.27
C LEU A 33 -5.08 -9.66 -8.49
N TYR A 34 -4.20 -8.66 -8.33
CA TYR A 34 -4.42 -7.47 -7.52
C TYR A 34 -4.53 -6.21 -8.39
N ILE A 35 -5.40 -5.29 -7.98
CA ILE A 35 -5.53 -3.95 -8.58
C ILE A 35 -5.06 -2.92 -7.57
N SER A 36 -4.07 -2.13 -7.94
CA SER A 36 -3.52 -1.04 -7.13
C SER A 36 -4.21 0.27 -7.47
N SER A 37 -4.75 0.96 -6.46
CA SER A 37 -5.39 2.26 -6.66
C SER A 37 -4.41 3.33 -7.17
N VAL A 38 -3.17 3.29 -6.69
CA VAL A 38 -2.12 4.23 -7.09
C VAL A 38 -1.66 3.97 -8.51
N ASP A 39 -1.35 2.73 -8.87
CA ASP A 39 -0.83 2.42 -10.21
C ASP A 39 -1.88 2.68 -11.28
N SER A 40 -3.14 2.35 -10.99
CA SER A 40 -4.27 2.73 -11.83
C SER A 40 -4.41 4.24 -11.97
N GLY A 41 -4.30 5.01 -10.88
CA GLY A 41 -4.37 6.47 -10.93
C GLY A 41 -3.23 7.10 -11.73
N ASN A 42 -2.01 6.57 -11.56
CA ASN A 42 -0.82 7.01 -12.29
C ASN A 42 -0.95 6.75 -13.79
N LEU A 43 -1.45 5.57 -14.17
CA LEU A 43 -1.71 5.23 -15.56
C LEU A 43 -2.79 6.15 -16.15
N ALA A 44 -3.88 6.39 -15.41
CA ALA A 44 -4.93 7.31 -15.83
C ALA A 44 -4.38 8.72 -16.09
N ALA A 45 -3.52 9.25 -15.21
CA ALA A 45 -2.85 10.53 -15.41
C ALA A 45 -1.93 10.55 -16.63
N CYS A 46 -1.19 9.46 -16.86
CA CYS A 46 -0.36 9.30 -18.06
C CYS A 46 -1.21 9.31 -19.34
N LEU A 47 -2.36 8.62 -19.34
CA LEU A 47 -3.28 8.60 -20.49
C LEU A 47 -3.86 10.00 -20.79
N VAL A 48 -4.24 10.75 -19.76
CA VAL A 48 -4.70 12.15 -19.89
C VAL A 48 -3.61 13.03 -20.50
N ALA A 49 -2.40 12.99 -19.95
CA ALA A 49 -1.29 13.80 -20.44
C ALA A 49 -0.84 13.38 -21.87
N LEU A 50 -0.86 12.08 -22.17
CA LEU A 50 -0.52 11.55 -23.50
C LEU A 50 -1.56 11.98 -24.55
N ARG A 51 -2.85 11.92 -24.23
CA ARG A 51 -3.94 12.41 -25.10
C ARG A 51 -3.70 13.86 -25.49
N ALA A 52 -3.47 14.74 -24.52
CA ALA A 52 -3.17 16.14 -24.77
C ALA A 52 -1.89 16.32 -25.59
N GLY A 53 -0.84 15.56 -25.30
CA GLY A 53 0.42 15.59 -26.06
C GLY A 53 0.26 15.15 -27.53
N LEU A 54 -0.55 14.12 -27.81
CA LEU A 54 -0.83 13.67 -29.18
C LEU A 54 -1.56 14.76 -29.99
N ARG A 55 -2.51 15.46 -29.35
CA ARG A 55 -3.21 16.60 -29.96
C ARG A 55 -2.28 17.80 -30.18
N GLU A 56 -1.40 18.09 -29.22
CA GLU A 56 -0.39 19.15 -29.32
C GLU A 56 0.56 18.91 -30.50
N VAL A 57 0.98 17.65 -30.73
CA VAL A 57 1.82 17.30 -31.88
C VAL A 57 1.13 17.64 -33.21
N CYS A 58 -0.19 17.42 -33.34
CA CYS A 58 -0.93 17.79 -34.55
C CYS A 58 -0.90 19.30 -34.83
N GLU A 59 -0.84 20.13 -33.79
CA GLU A 59 -0.77 21.60 -33.89
C GLU A 59 0.67 22.13 -33.96
N ALA A 60 1.67 21.29 -33.66
CA ALA A 60 3.07 21.68 -33.69
C ALA A 60 3.58 21.84 -35.12
N PRO A 61 4.60 22.71 -35.34
CA PRO A 61 5.26 22.82 -36.63
C PRO A 61 5.80 21.47 -37.11
N VAL A 62 5.79 21.24 -38.43
CA VAL A 62 6.28 19.99 -39.06
C VAL A 62 7.65 19.57 -38.54
N LEU A 63 8.58 20.52 -38.39
CA LEU A 63 9.85 20.28 -37.73
C LEU A 63 9.84 20.96 -36.36
N PRO A 64 10.22 20.25 -35.28
CA PRO A 64 10.25 20.83 -33.96
C PRO A 64 11.33 21.92 -33.88
N PRO A 65 11.07 23.04 -33.18
CA PRO A 65 12.07 24.10 -33.00
C PRO A 65 13.32 23.61 -32.25
N GLN A 66 13.21 22.52 -31.50
CA GLN A 66 14.31 21.88 -30.76
C GLN A 66 15.24 21.03 -31.63
N LEU A 67 14.96 20.83 -32.92
CA LEU A 67 15.76 19.97 -33.80
C LEU A 67 17.25 20.35 -33.78
N TRP A 68 17.57 21.60 -34.09
CA TRP A 68 18.97 22.05 -34.18
C TRP A 68 19.66 22.14 -32.81
N PRO A 69 19.05 22.74 -31.76
CA PRO A 69 19.60 22.71 -30.41
C PRO A 69 19.85 21.29 -29.90
N GLY A 70 18.93 20.34 -30.14
CA GLY A 70 19.09 18.96 -29.70
C GLY A 70 20.29 18.25 -30.35
N LEU A 71 20.51 18.47 -31.65
CA LEU A 71 21.71 17.95 -32.33
C LEU A 71 23.00 18.62 -31.82
N GLN A 72 22.95 19.90 -31.46
CA GLN A 72 24.07 20.61 -30.84
C GLN A 72 24.39 20.05 -29.46
N ASP A 73 23.39 19.72 -28.65
CA ASP A 73 23.58 19.11 -27.34
C ASP A 73 24.21 17.72 -27.45
N THR A 74 23.72 16.87 -28.35
CA THR A 74 24.34 15.55 -28.61
C THR A 74 25.79 15.70 -29.06
N LEU A 75 26.08 16.65 -29.96
CA LEU A 75 27.46 16.91 -30.40
C LEU A 75 28.34 17.44 -29.26
N ALA A 76 27.79 18.30 -28.39
CA ALA A 76 28.50 18.85 -27.23
C ALA A 76 28.89 17.74 -26.24
N VAL A 77 28.02 16.75 -26.02
CA VAL A 77 28.34 15.57 -25.20
C VAL A 77 29.52 14.79 -25.80
N ILE A 78 29.49 14.51 -27.11
CA ILE A 78 30.59 13.81 -27.78
C ILE A 78 31.90 14.62 -27.64
N ALA A 79 31.85 15.93 -27.87
CA ALA A 79 33.02 16.80 -27.77
C ALA A 79 33.58 16.88 -26.34
N GLN A 80 32.73 16.89 -25.32
CA GLN A 80 33.13 16.86 -23.92
C GLN A 80 33.83 15.54 -23.56
N MET A 81 33.32 14.41 -24.06
CA MET A 81 33.88 13.09 -23.80
C MET A 81 35.22 12.87 -24.54
N ALA A 82 35.31 13.31 -25.80
CA ALA A 82 36.54 13.24 -26.59
C ALA A 82 37.69 14.03 -25.93
N GLY A 83 37.39 15.21 -25.39
CA GLY A 83 38.39 16.08 -24.80
C GLY A 83 39.50 16.48 -25.80
N ARG A 84 40.62 17.00 -25.29
CA ARG A 84 41.74 17.46 -26.15
C ARG A 84 42.69 16.34 -26.61
N GLY A 85 42.57 15.15 -26.01
CA GLY A 85 43.44 14.01 -26.26
C GLY A 85 42.92 13.01 -27.29
N ALA A 86 41.73 13.22 -27.84
CA ALA A 86 41.14 12.32 -28.82
C ALA A 86 41.95 12.25 -30.14
N PRO A 87 41.82 11.16 -30.92
CA PRO A 87 42.47 11.03 -32.22
C PRO A 87 42.16 12.22 -33.15
N ALA A 88 43.14 12.62 -33.96
CA ALA A 88 42.99 13.77 -34.87
C ALA A 88 41.75 13.65 -35.77
N GLY A 89 41.46 12.46 -36.29
CA GLY A 89 40.27 12.21 -37.12
C GLY A 89 38.94 12.39 -36.37
N VAL A 90 38.89 12.17 -35.05
CA VAL A 90 37.73 12.47 -34.21
C VAL A 90 37.57 13.98 -34.07
N LEU A 91 38.66 14.69 -33.76
CA LEU A 91 38.64 16.15 -33.58
C LEU A 91 38.25 16.89 -34.86
N GLU A 92 38.77 16.45 -36.01
CA GLU A 92 38.43 16.99 -37.33
C GLU A 92 36.94 16.80 -37.65
N ALA A 93 36.43 15.57 -37.50
CA ALA A 93 35.02 15.27 -37.77
C ALA A 93 34.05 16.01 -36.81
N LEU A 94 34.45 16.21 -35.55
CA LEU A 94 33.70 17.03 -34.60
C LEU A 94 33.68 18.50 -34.99
N GLN A 95 34.79 19.03 -35.49
CA GLN A 95 34.86 20.42 -35.97
C GLN A 95 34.00 20.64 -37.21
N GLU A 96 34.01 19.71 -38.16
CA GLU A 96 33.11 19.69 -39.32
C GLU A 96 31.64 19.67 -38.86
N ALA A 97 31.27 18.72 -38.00
CA ALA A 97 29.92 18.62 -37.45
C ALA A 97 29.47 19.91 -36.74
N LYS A 98 30.38 20.56 -36.00
CA LYS A 98 30.10 21.82 -35.31
C LYS A 98 29.79 22.95 -36.28
N LEU A 99 30.51 23.03 -37.40
CA LEU A 99 30.26 24.03 -38.44
C LEU A 99 28.91 23.82 -39.14
N LEU A 100 28.53 22.57 -39.39
CA LEU A 100 27.24 22.22 -40.00
C LEU A 100 26.03 22.63 -39.14
N LEU A 101 26.21 22.69 -37.83
CA LEU A 101 25.19 23.11 -36.86
C LEU A 101 25.11 24.63 -36.66
N VAL A 102 25.95 25.43 -37.33
CA VAL A 102 25.91 26.90 -37.23
C VAL A 102 24.79 27.47 -38.10
N GLY A 103 23.78 28.05 -37.44
CA GLY A 103 22.59 28.64 -38.06
C GLY A 103 21.68 27.57 -38.66
N ALA A 104 20.36 27.65 -38.49
CA ALA A 104 19.45 26.71 -39.14
C ALA A 104 19.23 27.08 -40.62
N PRO A 105 19.25 26.13 -41.58
CA PRO A 105 18.76 26.41 -42.93
C PRO A 105 17.27 26.79 -42.88
N ALA A 106 16.86 27.68 -43.79
CA ALA A 106 15.48 28.18 -43.85
C ALA A 106 14.56 27.29 -44.70
N ASP A 107 15.13 26.49 -45.61
CA ASP A 107 14.38 25.66 -46.56
C ASP A 107 14.67 24.15 -46.37
N ALA A 108 13.75 23.32 -46.88
CA ALA A 108 13.79 21.88 -46.67
C ALA A 108 14.97 21.20 -47.36
N ALA A 109 15.42 21.74 -48.49
CA ALA A 109 16.55 21.18 -49.22
C ALA A 109 17.85 21.38 -48.43
N GLY A 110 18.07 22.59 -47.89
CA GLY A 110 19.19 22.90 -47.02
C GLY A 110 19.17 22.13 -45.70
N ILE A 111 17.99 21.95 -45.09
CA ILE A 111 17.84 21.10 -43.89
C ILE A 111 18.25 19.66 -44.21
N ARG A 112 17.74 19.09 -45.29
CA ARG A 112 18.06 17.73 -45.74
C ARG A 112 19.56 17.55 -45.99
N GLU A 113 20.15 18.47 -46.74
CA GLU A 113 21.58 18.41 -47.07
C GLU A 113 22.43 18.42 -45.79
N ARG A 114 22.16 19.35 -44.88
CA ARG A 114 22.94 19.46 -43.64
C ARG A 114 22.76 18.28 -42.70
N LEU A 115 21.55 17.75 -42.56
CA LEU A 115 21.32 16.53 -41.79
C LEU A 115 22.08 15.34 -42.38
N GLY A 116 22.11 15.22 -43.71
CA GLY A 116 22.89 14.19 -44.40
C GLY A 116 24.40 14.34 -44.16
N GLN A 117 24.94 15.55 -44.29
CA GLN A 117 26.35 15.85 -44.01
C GLN A 117 26.71 15.61 -42.54
N LEU A 118 25.81 15.93 -41.62
CA LEU A 118 26.00 15.71 -40.20
C LEU A 118 25.99 14.22 -39.86
N ALA A 119 25.10 13.43 -40.46
CA ALA A 119 25.07 11.98 -40.31
C ALA A 119 26.38 11.32 -40.79
N VAL A 120 26.96 11.82 -41.90
CA VAL A 120 28.26 11.37 -42.40
C VAL A 120 29.39 11.75 -41.41
N SER A 121 29.36 12.98 -40.90
CA SER A 121 30.35 13.45 -39.92
C SER A 121 30.30 12.63 -38.62
N ALA A 122 29.10 12.31 -38.13
CA ALA A 122 28.90 11.44 -36.97
C ALA A 122 29.42 10.01 -37.23
N ALA A 123 29.20 9.46 -38.43
CA ALA A 123 29.78 8.16 -38.81
C ALA A 123 31.31 8.18 -38.84
N ARG A 124 31.92 9.29 -39.31
CA ARG A 124 33.39 9.49 -39.28
C ARG A 124 33.91 9.53 -37.85
N VAL A 125 33.24 10.26 -36.93
CA VAL A 125 33.60 10.24 -35.50
C VAL A 125 33.60 8.81 -34.96
N ARG A 126 32.54 8.03 -35.25
CA ARG A 126 32.42 6.64 -34.80
C ARG A 126 33.54 5.72 -35.36
N GLN A 127 33.96 5.95 -36.60
CA GLN A 127 35.00 5.15 -37.27
C GLN A 127 36.41 5.53 -36.82
N ALA A 128 36.64 6.82 -36.51
CA ALA A 128 37.93 7.34 -36.07
C ALA A 128 38.17 7.17 -34.57
N ALA A 129 37.12 6.94 -33.77
CA ALA A 129 37.25 6.63 -32.36
C ALA A 129 37.86 5.23 -32.17
N ASP A 130 38.75 5.10 -31.18
CA ASP A 130 39.37 3.82 -30.84
C ASP A 130 38.31 2.76 -30.51
N GLU A 131 38.57 1.49 -30.82
CA GLU A 131 37.62 0.42 -30.56
C GLU A 131 37.23 0.31 -29.08
N THR A 132 38.13 0.74 -28.18
CA THR A 132 37.95 0.78 -26.73
C THR A 132 37.14 1.96 -26.23
N ASP A 133 36.93 3.01 -27.04
CA ASP A 133 36.12 4.17 -26.66
C ASP A 133 34.64 3.95 -27.02
N THR A 134 34.03 3.00 -26.33
CA THR A 134 32.66 2.56 -26.60
C THR A 134 31.64 3.69 -26.44
N ALA A 135 31.89 4.62 -25.52
CA ALA A 135 30.94 5.66 -25.18
C ALA A 135 30.90 6.78 -26.23
N ILE A 136 32.05 7.20 -26.80
CA ILE A 136 32.07 8.11 -27.96
C ILE A 136 31.38 7.47 -29.16
N ARG A 137 31.60 6.17 -29.40
CA ARG A 137 30.98 5.45 -30.52
C ARG A 137 29.46 5.34 -30.36
N GLU A 138 28.96 5.11 -29.14
CA GLU A 138 27.53 5.10 -28.82
C GLU A 138 26.88 6.47 -29.08
N TRP A 139 27.48 7.55 -28.58
CA TRP A 139 26.94 8.89 -28.80
C TRP A 139 27.03 9.37 -30.25
N ALA A 140 28.10 9.02 -30.96
CA ALA A 140 28.21 9.27 -32.39
C ALA A 140 27.14 8.50 -33.19
N ASN A 141 26.83 7.26 -32.77
CA ASN A 141 25.72 6.52 -33.35
C ASN A 141 24.37 7.18 -33.06
N ALA A 142 24.14 7.65 -31.83
CA ALA A 142 22.93 8.37 -31.46
C ALA A 142 22.76 9.66 -32.28
N LEU A 143 23.82 10.44 -32.50
CA LEU A 143 23.78 11.63 -33.36
C LEU A 143 23.44 11.26 -34.82
N GLN A 144 24.03 10.18 -35.33
CA GLN A 144 23.74 9.70 -36.68
C GLN A 144 22.26 9.26 -36.82
N GLU A 145 21.74 8.53 -35.84
CA GLU A 145 20.34 8.09 -35.80
C GLU A 145 19.38 9.28 -35.69
N GLN A 146 19.67 10.27 -34.85
CA GLN A 146 18.87 11.51 -34.77
C GLN A 146 18.78 12.22 -36.13
N CYS A 147 19.90 12.35 -36.86
CA CYS A 147 19.88 12.93 -38.21
C CYS A 147 19.00 12.14 -39.17
N HIS A 148 19.12 10.80 -39.17
CA HIS A 148 18.30 9.95 -40.03
C HIS A 148 16.81 10.00 -39.66
N ASP A 149 16.47 10.11 -38.38
CA ASP A 149 15.08 10.22 -37.92
C ASP A 149 14.44 11.51 -38.43
N HIS A 150 15.15 12.63 -38.32
CA HIS A 150 14.69 13.91 -38.87
C HIS A 150 14.60 13.90 -40.40
N LEU A 151 15.51 13.22 -41.10
CA LEU A 151 15.43 13.02 -42.56
C LEU A 151 14.21 12.19 -42.95
N ARG A 152 13.97 11.06 -42.29
CA ARG A 152 12.81 10.20 -42.53
C ARG A 152 11.50 10.95 -42.26
N HIS A 153 11.47 11.78 -41.22
CA HIS A 153 10.34 12.63 -40.92
C HIS A 153 10.12 13.68 -42.03
N LEU A 154 11.17 14.42 -42.42
CA LEU A 154 11.08 15.39 -43.52
C LEU A 154 10.62 14.77 -44.84
N ASP A 155 11.04 13.53 -45.13
CA ASP A 155 10.58 12.73 -46.28
C ASP A 155 9.12 12.30 -46.20
N ALA A 156 8.61 12.09 -45.00
CA ALA A 156 7.22 11.72 -44.78
C ALA A 156 6.28 12.93 -44.97
N VAL A 157 6.65 14.10 -44.43
CA VAL A 157 5.77 15.28 -44.36
C VAL A 157 5.93 16.22 -45.57
N GLY A 158 7.07 16.20 -46.26
CA GLY A 158 7.34 17.05 -47.41
C GLY A 158 7.85 18.45 -47.03
N GLY A 159 8.64 19.05 -47.93
CA GLY A 159 9.38 20.29 -47.66
C GLY A 159 8.56 21.59 -47.72
N ASP A 160 7.43 21.58 -48.42
CA ASP A 160 6.59 22.77 -48.64
C ASP A 160 5.80 23.19 -47.38
N ALA A 161 5.77 22.33 -46.36
CA ALA A 161 5.04 22.52 -45.11
C ALA A 161 5.92 23.07 -43.96
N LEU A 162 7.11 23.58 -44.26
CA LEU A 162 7.97 24.15 -43.22
C LEU A 162 7.31 25.37 -42.56
N GLY A 163 7.26 25.34 -41.22
CA GLY A 163 6.69 26.43 -40.41
C GLY A 163 5.18 26.41 -40.27
N THR A 164 4.46 25.49 -40.92
CA THR A 164 3.03 25.24 -40.67
C THR A 164 2.83 24.06 -39.72
N SER A 165 1.66 23.98 -39.09
CA SER A 165 1.33 22.83 -38.23
C SER A 165 1.09 21.57 -39.06
N LEU A 166 1.27 20.38 -38.47
CA LEU A 166 0.95 19.11 -39.14
C LEU A 166 -0.50 19.08 -39.63
N ARG A 167 -1.45 19.61 -38.85
CA ARG A 167 -2.86 19.71 -39.24
C ARG A 167 -3.07 20.63 -40.43
N SER A 168 -2.45 21.81 -40.45
CA SER A 168 -2.53 22.73 -41.59
C SER A 168 -1.87 22.13 -42.83
N ALA A 169 -0.72 21.49 -42.68
CA ALA A 169 -0.02 20.80 -43.76
C ALA A 169 -0.86 19.66 -44.36
N ALA A 170 -1.58 18.90 -43.52
CA ALA A 170 -2.50 17.86 -43.95
C ALA A 170 -3.72 18.41 -44.72
N ARG A 171 -4.25 19.56 -44.30
CA ARG A 171 -5.46 20.16 -44.88
C ARG A 171 -5.19 20.94 -46.17
N ASP A 172 -4.12 21.73 -46.16
CA ASP A 172 -3.85 22.76 -47.17
C ASP A 172 -2.77 22.30 -48.19
N GLY A 173 -2.08 21.20 -47.91
CA GLY A 173 -1.07 20.60 -48.79
C GLY A 173 -1.66 19.81 -49.96
N ALA A 174 -0.85 19.59 -51.00
CA ALA A 174 -1.23 18.79 -52.16
C ALA A 174 -0.17 17.72 -52.47
N GLY A 175 -0.60 16.58 -53.02
CA GLY A 175 0.27 15.48 -53.44
C GLY A 175 0.59 14.46 -52.34
N ALA A 176 1.48 13.50 -52.66
CA ALA A 176 1.73 12.32 -51.82
C ALA A 176 2.28 12.63 -50.42
N ALA A 177 2.97 13.76 -50.23
CA ALA A 177 3.45 14.17 -48.91
C ALA A 177 2.31 14.68 -48.01
N ALA A 178 1.34 15.40 -48.59
CA ALA A 178 0.15 15.85 -47.86
C ALA A 178 -0.73 14.65 -47.44
N GLU A 179 -0.89 13.65 -48.30
CA GLU A 179 -1.61 12.40 -47.97
C GLU A 179 -0.98 11.65 -46.79
N LYS A 180 0.36 11.51 -46.79
CA LYS A 180 1.10 10.91 -45.67
C LYS A 180 0.96 11.72 -44.38
N THR A 181 0.95 13.04 -44.50
CA THR A 181 0.76 13.94 -43.34
C THR A 181 -0.65 13.82 -42.78
N ALA A 182 -1.67 13.75 -43.63
CA ALA A 182 -3.05 13.52 -43.23
C ALA A 182 -3.22 12.14 -42.55
N ASP A 183 -2.61 11.09 -43.09
CA ASP A 183 -2.57 9.77 -42.45
C ASP A 183 -1.90 9.81 -41.06
N LEU A 184 -0.78 10.52 -40.92
CA LEU A 184 -0.13 10.71 -39.62
C LEU A 184 -1.04 11.43 -38.62
N VAL A 185 -1.70 12.52 -39.04
CA VAL A 185 -2.65 13.27 -38.20
C VAL A 185 -3.81 12.38 -37.78
N HIS A 186 -4.40 11.63 -38.70
CA HIS A 186 -5.48 10.68 -38.39
C HIS A 186 -5.03 9.60 -37.39
N ARG A 187 -3.81 9.07 -37.54
CA ARG A 187 -3.26 8.10 -36.57
C ARG A 187 -3.05 8.73 -35.19
N LEU A 188 -2.53 9.95 -35.11
CA LEU A 188 -2.36 10.66 -33.84
C LEU A 188 -3.70 10.92 -33.14
N GLU A 189 -4.72 11.32 -33.90
CA GLU A 189 -6.09 11.52 -33.39
C GLU A 189 -6.71 10.21 -32.91
N ALA A 190 -6.58 9.13 -33.69
CA ALA A 190 -7.06 7.81 -33.29
C ALA A 190 -6.37 7.31 -32.01
N LEU A 191 -5.06 7.54 -31.85
CA LEU A 191 -4.34 7.22 -30.61
C LEU A 191 -4.83 8.09 -29.44
N SER A 192 -5.15 9.37 -29.68
CA SER A 192 -5.72 10.28 -28.68
C SER A 192 -7.07 9.76 -28.18
N GLU A 193 -7.97 9.37 -29.09
CA GLU A 193 -9.28 8.81 -28.71
C GLU A 193 -9.14 7.45 -28.01
N ARG A 194 -8.22 6.58 -28.44
CA ARG A 194 -7.91 5.33 -27.71
C ARG A 194 -7.46 5.59 -26.27
N CYS A 195 -6.63 6.61 -26.02
CA CYS A 195 -6.23 6.99 -24.67
C CYS A 195 -7.44 7.45 -23.84
N HIS A 196 -8.34 8.21 -24.45
CA HIS A 196 -9.58 8.65 -23.80
C HIS A 196 -10.49 7.47 -23.45
N ASP A 197 -10.73 6.55 -24.39
CA ASP A 197 -11.57 5.38 -24.20
C ASP A 197 -11.03 4.47 -23.10
N MET A 198 -9.71 4.21 -23.10
CA MET A 198 -9.07 3.43 -22.03
C MET A 198 -9.28 4.09 -20.66
N GLN A 199 -9.04 5.39 -20.54
CA GLN A 199 -9.19 6.10 -19.27
C GLN A 199 -10.66 6.16 -18.81
N ALA A 200 -11.60 6.39 -19.72
CA ALA A 200 -13.03 6.47 -19.42
C ALA A 200 -13.61 5.12 -18.95
N GLN A 201 -13.02 4.00 -19.34
CA GLN A 201 -13.42 2.67 -18.90
C GLN A 201 -12.93 2.31 -17.50
N MET A 202 -11.97 3.05 -16.92
CA MET A 202 -11.40 2.78 -15.60
C MET A 202 -12.41 3.16 -14.50
N ASP A 203 -13.10 2.15 -13.96
CA ASP A 203 -14.04 2.30 -12.84
C ASP A 203 -13.28 2.25 -11.51
N PHE A 204 -13.21 3.35 -10.77
CA PHE A 204 -12.58 3.42 -9.44
C PHE A 204 -13.58 3.30 -8.30
N ARG A 205 -14.89 3.28 -8.57
CA ARG A 205 -15.93 3.26 -7.52
C ARG A 205 -15.85 2.03 -6.62
N PHE A 206 -15.38 0.90 -7.15
CA PHE A 206 -15.17 -0.31 -6.35
C PHE A 206 -13.90 -0.28 -5.49
N LEU A 207 -13.02 0.70 -5.67
CA LEU A 207 -11.85 0.97 -4.82
C LEU A 207 -12.16 2.05 -3.77
N TYR A 208 -13.19 2.86 -4.01
CA TYR A 208 -13.64 3.89 -3.08
C TYR A 208 -14.39 3.25 -1.89
N ASN A 209 -13.95 3.55 -0.68
CA ASN A 209 -14.63 3.15 0.54
C ASN A 209 -15.57 4.27 0.99
N THR A 210 -16.87 4.08 0.79
CA THR A 210 -17.90 5.08 1.11
C THR A 210 -18.02 5.37 2.61
N SER A 211 -17.70 4.41 3.48
CA SER A 211 -17.78 4.61 4.93
C SER A 211 -16.63 5.47 5.48
N ARG A 212 -15.47 5.42 4.84
CA ARG A 212 -14.28 6.20 5.22
C ARG A 212 -14.10 7.45 4.37
N GLU A 213 -14.84 7.57 3.26
CA GLU A 213 -14.66 8.62 2.23
C GLU A 213 -13.25 8.63 1.60
N LEU A 214 -12.59 7.48 1.59
CA LEU A 214 -11.19 7.34 1.17
C LEU A 214 -11.03 6.24 0.13
N LEU A 215 -9.93 6.31 -0.60
CA LEU A 215 -9.55 5.28 -1.57
C LEU A 215 -8.84 4.14 -0.84
N SER A 216 -9.32 2.91 -0.99
CA SER A 216 -8.62 1.72 -0.54
C SER A 216 -7.25 1.60 -1.23
N ILE A 217 -6.27 0.94 -0.60
CA ILE A 217 -4.95 0.73 -1.19
C ILE A 217 -5.06 -0.03 -2.52
N GLY A 218 -5.97 -0.99 -2.57
CA GLY A 218 -6.24 -1.77 -3.77
C GLY A 218 -7.35 -2.80 -3.57
N PHE A 219 -7.41 -3.77 -4.46
CA PHE A 219 -8.46 -4.77 -4.47
C PHE A 219 -7.93 -6.13 -4.91
N ASP A 220 -8.22 -7.14 -4.11
CA ASP A 220 -7.96 -8.54 -4.45
C ASP A 220 -9.14 -9.08 -5.28
N VAL A 221 -8.86 -9.36 -6.55
CA VAL A 221 -9.91 -9.77 -7.51
C VAL A 221 -10.46 -11.17 -7.21
N PRO A 222 -9.65 -12.20 -6.87
CA PRO A 222 -10.15 -13.54 -6.58
C PRO A 222 -11.11 -13.57 -5.38
N SER A 223 -10.76 -12.90 -4.28
CA SER A 223 -11.63 -12.82 -3.08
C SER A 223 -12.69 -11.71 -3.18
N ARG A 224 -12.66 -10.89 -4.23
CA ARG A 224 -13.54 -9.73 -4.47
C ARG A 224 -13.57 -8.78 -3.27
N ARG A 225 -12.40 -8.48 -2.73
CA ARG A 225 -12.24 -7.75 -1.47
C ARG A 225 -11.36 -6.52 -1.65
N GLN A 226 -11.85 -5.40 -1.12
CA GLN A 226 -11.05 -4.19 -0.97
C GLN A 226 -9.99 -4.39 0.12
N ASP A 227 -8.80 -3.83 -0.10
CA ASP A 227 -7.79 -3.74 0.95
C ASP A 227 -8.36 -2.96 2.15
N PRO A 228 -8.20 -3.44 3.40
CA PRO A 228 -8.67 -2.71 4.58
C PRO A 228 -7.95 -1.37 4.77
N GLY A 229 -6.71 -1.25 4.29
CA GLY A 229 -5.96 0.00 4.27
C GLY A 229 -6.55 0.99 3.28
N CYS A 230 -6.49 2.27 3.64
CA CYS A 230 -6.87 3.37 2.75
C CYS A 230 -5.75 4.40 2.70
N TYR A 231 -5.64 5.08 1.57
CA TYR A 231 -4.83 6.29 1.47
C TYR A 231 -5.55 7.43 2.16
N ASP A 232 -5.01 7.88 3.28
CA ASP A 232 -5.65 8.78 4.23
C ASP A 232 -4.83 10.06 4.48
N LEU A 233 -3.76 10.32 3.73
CA LEU A 233 -2.92 11.52 3.86
C LEU A 233 -2.80 12.28 2.54
N LEU A 234 -2.77 13.61 2.60
CA LEU A 234 -2.61 14.47 1.41
C LEU A 234 -1.18 14.45 0.85
N ALA A 235 -0.18 14.20 1.71
CA ALA A 235 1.19 13.94 1.29
C ALA A 235 1.35 12.45 0.95
N SER A 236 0.91 12.10 -0.25
CA SER A 236 0.90 10.73 -0.77
C SER A 236 0.94 10.79 -2.31
N GLU A 237 1.56 9.80 -2.92
CA GLU A 237 1.54 9.54 -4.37
C GLU A 237 0.10 9.30 -4.87
N SER A 238 -0.76 8.72 -4.01
CA SER A 238 -2.17 8.46 -4.31
C SER A 238 -2.99 9.72 -4.55
N ARG A 239 -2.45 10.90 -4.23
CA ARG A 239 -3.10 12.19 -4.47
C ARG A 239 -3.49 12.38 -5.95
N ILE A 240 -2.71 11.84 -6.89
CA ILE A 240 -3.04 11.88 -8.32
C ILE A 240 -4.36 11.13 -8.58
N ALA A 241 -4.48 9.92 -8.04
CA ALA A 241 -5.70 9.11 -8.14
C ALA A 241 -6.88 9.85 -7.52
N SER A 242 -6.75 10.29 -6.27
CA SER A 242 -7.79 11.03 -5.54
C SER A 242 -8.27 12.27 -6.31
N PHE A 243 -7.35 13.04 -6.89
CA PHE A 243 -7.68 14.20 -7.71
C PHE A 243 -8.50 13.81 -8.95
N LEU A 244 -8.05 12.78 -9.68
CA LEU A 244 -8.73 12.28 -10.87
C LEU A 244 -10.11 11.68 -10.58
N LEU A 245 -10.29 11.02 -9.43
CA LEU A 245 -11.59 10.49 -9.01
C LEU A 245 -12.62 11.61 -8.83
N VAL A 246 -12.21 12.73 -8.22
CA VAL A 246 -13.07 13.91 -8.09
C VAL A 246 -13.32 14.55 -9.46
N ALA A 247 -12.26 14.73 -10.26
CA ALA A 247 -12.38 15.33 -11.59
C ALA A 247 -13.28 14.53 -12.54
N SER A 248 -13.27 13.20 -12.44
CA SER A 248 -14.10 12.30 -13.25
C SER A 248 -15.46 11.96 -12.62
N GLU A 249 -15.85 12.65 -11.54
CA GLU A 249 -17.11 12.45 -10.81
C GLU A 249 -17.32 11.00 -10.31
N GLN A 250 -16.23 10.26 -10.07
CA GLN A 250 -16.25 8.90 -9.52
C GLN A 250 -16.22 8.90 -7.98
N ALA A 251 -15.84 10.02 -7.37
CA ALA A 251 -15.94 10.28 -5.93
C ALA A 251 -16.43 11.72 -5.68
N PRO A 252 -17.15 11.98 -4.58
CA PRO A 252 -17.55 13.34 -4.22
C PRO A 252 -16.32 14.20 -3.86
N PRO A 253 -16.39 15.54 -3.98
CA PRO A 253 -15.30 16.44 -3.56
C PRO A 253 -14.87 16.26 -2.10
N ASP A 254 -15.77 15.81 -1.23
CA ASP A 254 -15.49 15.52 0.19
C ASP A 254 -14.33 14.51 0.36
N HIS A 255 -14.16 13.60 -0.60
CA HIS A 255 -13.01 12.68 -0.64
C HIS A 255 -11.66 13.41 -0.52
N TRP A 256 -11.50 14.53 -1.24
CA TRP A 256 -10.26 15.30 -1.21
C TRP A 256 -10.01 15.87 0.18
N PHE A 257 -11.05 16.30 0.87
CA PHE A 257 -10.97 16.91 2.21
C PHE A 257 -10.88 15.88 3.33
N ALA A 258 -11.29 14.63 3.09
CA ALA A 258 -11.10 13.50 4.00
C ALA A 258 -9.61 13.10 4.15
N LEU A 259 -8.75 13.44 3.18
CA LEU A 259 -7.30 13.22 3.30
C LEU A 259 -6.72 14.00 4.51
N GLY A 260 -5.77 13.43 5.23
CA GLY A 260 -5.18 14.05 6.41
C GLY A 260 -4.22 15.19 6.05
N ARG A 261 -4.37 16.33 6.73
CA ARG A 261 -3.43 17.47 6.70
C ARG A 261 -2.57 17.53 7.96
N LEU A 262 -1.94 16.41 8.32
CA LEU A 262 -1.05 16.37 9.49
C LEU A 262 0.22 17.18 9.18
N LEU A 263 0.54 18.15 10.04
CA LEU A 263 1.66 19.07 9.83
C LEU A 263 2.74 18.91 10.90
N THR A 264 3.99 19.02 10.45
CA THR A 264 5.18 19.20 11.28
C THR A 264 5.82 20.56 10.98
N GLY A 265 6.54 21.14 11.94
CA GLY A 265 7.12 22.48 11.82
C GLY A 265 6.10 23.62 12.01
N GLN A 266 6.55 24.87 11.82
CA GLN A 266 5.74 26.09 11.96
C GLN A 266 6.15 27.13 10.91
N GLY A 267 5.23 28.02 10.53
CA GLY A 267 5.49 29.10 9.58
C GLY A 267 6.00 28.55 8.23
N ALA A 268 7.12 29.10 7.73
CA ALA A 268 7.73 28.70 6.45
C ALA A 268 8.36 27.28 6.44
N GLU A 269 8.44 26.61 7.61
CA GLU A 269 8.89 25.21 7.72
C GLU A 269 7.72 24.22 7.86
N ALA A 270 6.46 24.69 7.83
CA ALA A 270 5.32 23.80 7.91
C ALA A 270 5.32 22.83 6.71
N THR A 271 5.31 21.54 7.01
CA THR A 271 5.41 20.45 6.04
C THR A 271 4.33 19.42 6.37
N LEU A 272 3.58 18.95 5.37
CA LEU A 272 2.69 17.80 5.55
C LEU A 272 3.52 16.56 5.91
N LEU A 273 2.97 15.71 6.78
CA LEU A 273 3.50 14.39 7.08
C LEU A 273 2.94 13.38 6.09
N SER A 274 3.79 12.45 5.66
CA SER A 274 3.41 11.27 4.90
C SER A 274 3.60 10.02 5.76
N TRP A 275 3.21 8.85 5.25
CA TRP A 275 3.38 7.60 6.01
C TRP A 275 4.85 7.24 6.16
N SER A 276 5.59 7.20 5.06
CA SER A 276 6.99 6.76 5.08
C SER A 276 8.01 7.89 5.18
N GLY A 277 7.62 9.15 4.92
CA GLY A 277 8.55 10.29 4.87
C GLY A 277 9.47 10.25 3.65
N SER A 278 9.05 9.54 2.60
CA SER A 278 9.79 9.25 1.38
C SER A 278 9.59 10.36 0.36
N MET A 279 10.63 10.75 -0.37
CA MET A 279 10.54 11.90 -1.27
C MET A 279 9.50 11.75 -2.40
N PHE A 280 9.29 10.54 -2.92
CA PHE A 280 8.34 10.32 -4.01
C PHE A 280 6.89 10.65 -3.62
N GLU A 281 6.47 10.37 -2.38
CA GLU A 281 5.11 10.65 -1.86
C GLU A 281 4.75 12.14 -2.04
N TYR A 282 5.76 13.02 -1.99
CA TYR A 282 5.59 14.46 -2.13
C TYR A 282 5.81 14.95 -3.57
N LEU A 283 6.88 14.46 -4.23
CA LEU A 283 7.41 15.06 -5.46
C LEU A 283 6.95 14.36 -6.73
N MET A 284 6.39 13.15 -6.66
CA MET A 284 5.80 12.51 -7.82
C MET A 284 4.54 13.25 -8.32
N PRO A 285 3.55 13.60 -7.47
CA PRO A 285 2.33 14.24 -7.98
C PRO A 285 2.56 15.58 -8.71
N PRO A 286 3.45 16.48 -8.26
CA PRO A 286 3.81 17.70 -8.98
C PRO A 286 4.42 17.50 -10.39
N LEU A 287 4.82 16.28 -10.77
CA LEU A 287 5.24 16.00 -12.15
C LEU A 287 4.05 16.00 -13.13
N PHE A 288 2.82 15.91 -12.61
CA PHE A 288 1.57 15.95 -13.38
C PHE A 288 0.68 17.12 -12.96
N MET A 289 0.58 17.38 -11.66
CA MET A 289 -0.36 18.35 -11.08
C MET A 289 0.33 19.71 -10.94
N ALA A 290 -0.37 20.78 -11.28
CA ALA A 290 0.16 22.13 -11.09
C ALA A 290 0.39 22.44 -9.60
N GLU A 291 1.49 23.12 -9.30
CA GLU A 291 1.71 23.74 -8.00
C GLU A 291 1.58 25.25 -8.09
N TYR A 292 0.93 25.85 -7.10
CA TYR A 292 0.72 27.28 -7.02
C TYR A 292 1.57 27.87 -5.90
N PRO A 293 2.30 28.98 -6.15
CA PRO A 293 3.08 29.66 -5.12
C PRO A 293 2.25 29.97 -3.87
N ASP A 294 2.91 29.92 -2.71
CA ASP A 294 2.34 30.26 -1.39
C ASP A 294 1.14 29.38 -0.94
N THR A 295 1.00 28.19 -1.54
CA THR A 295 0.03 27.16 -1.11
C THR A 295 0.67 26.11 -0.20
N LEU A 296 -0.18 25.34 0.48
CA LEU A 296 0.24 24.27 1.38
C LEU A 296 1.11 23.21 0.70
N LEU A 297 0.71 22.76 -0.50
CA LEU A 297 1.45 21.76 -1.26
C LEU A 297 2.80 22.30 -1.72
N TRP A 298 2.82 23.50 -2.29
CA TRP A 298 4.04 24.18 -2.72
C TRP A 298 5.03 24.37 -1.57
N GLN A 299 4.55 24.80 -0.41
CA GLN A 299 5.39 24.98 0.77
C GLN A 299 5.94 23.62 1.25
N THR A 300 5.08 22.60 1.30
CA THR A 300 5.45 21.24 1.71
C THR A 300 6.57 20.68 0.84
N SER A 301 6.44 20.73 -0.49
CA SER A 301 7.45 20.22 -1.43
C SER A 301 8.83 20.82 -1.16
N ARG A 302 8.89 22.15 -0.93
CA ARG A 302 10.14 22.85 -0.62
C ARG A 302 10.67 22.57 0.78
N ALA A 303 9.81 22.58 1.80
CA ALA A 303 10.23 22.37 3.19
C ALA A 303 10.74 20.94 3.43
N MET A 304 10.10 19.95 2.80
CA MET A 304 10.52 18.55 2.78
C MET A 304 11.94 18.39 2.20
N ILE A 305 12.24 19.02 1.04
CA ILE A 305 13.58 18.98 0.43
C ILE A 305 14.63 19.57 1.38
N ARG A 306 14.34 20.70 2.05
CA ARG A 306 15.29 21.27 3.04
C ARG A 306 15.53 20.33 4.21
N ARG A 307 14.49 19.62 4.66
CA ARG A 307 14.61 18.64 5.74
C ARG A 307 15.46 17.43 5.32
N GLN A 308 15.28 16.93 4.11
CA GLN A 308 16.13 15.91 3.48
C GLN A 308 17.60 16.34 3.45
N MET A 309 17.88 17.54 2.94
CA MET A 309 19.23 18.11 2.89
C MET A 309 19.86 18.23 4.29
N LYS A 310 19.09 18.71 5.27
CA LYS A 310 19.55 18.84 6.66
C LYS A 310 19.91 17.48 7.27
N TYR A 311 19.05 16.48 7.08
CA TYR A 311 19.28 15.14 7.61
C TYR A 311 20.50 14.46 6.95
N ALA A 312 20.62 14.55 5.62
CA ALA A 312 21.77 14.01 4.89
C ALA A 312 23.10 14.65 5.34
N ARG A 313 23.12 15.97 5.57
CA ARG A 313 24.29 16.68 6.13
C ARG A 313 24.68 16.16 7.51
N GLN A 314 23.71 15.89 8.38
CA GLN A 314 23.96 15.30 9.71
C GLN A 314 24.60 13.91 9.61
N ARG A 315 24.17 13.12 8.61
CA ARG A 315 24.69 11.77 8.34
C ARG A 315 25.91 11.73 7.41
N ARG A 316 26.34 12.89 6.89
CA ARG A 316 27.46 13.08 5.95
C ARG A 316 27.32 12.35 4.60
N VAL A 317 26.09 12.02 4.18
CA VAL A 317 25.79 11.38 2.89
C VAL A 317 25.15 12.40 1.91
N PRO A 318 25.02 12.09 0.61
CA PRO A 318 24.13 12.84 -0.29
C PRO A 318 22.67 12.74 0.18
N TRP A 319 21.82 13.67 -0.23
CA TRP A 319 20.36 13.59 0.02
C TRP A 319 19.64 12.91 -1.15
N GLY A 320 18.35 12.61 -0.96
CA GLY A 320 17.56 11.84 -1.93
C GLY A 320 17.01 10.54 -1.35
N ILE A 321 16.58 10.52 -0.09
CA ILE A 321 16.06 9.30 0.55
C ILE A 321 14.61 9.10 0.11
N SER A 322 14.36 7.99 -0.58
CA SER A 322 13.07 7.62 -1.14
C SER A 322 12.96 6.10 -1.25
N GLU A 323 11.76 5.61 -1.54
CA GLU A 323 11.55 4.20 -1.88
C GLU A 323 12.48 3.75 -3.00
N SER A 324 13.06 2.56 -2.82
CA SER A 324 14.05 2.02 -3.75
C SER A 324 14.39 0.58 -3.42
N CYS A 325 15.09 -0.08 -4.36
CA CYS A 325 15.86 -1.25 -3.98
C CYS A 325 17.04 -0.87 -3.07
N TYR A 326 17.46 -1.81 -2.23
CA TYR A 326 18.59 -1.61 -1.30
C TYR A 326 19.53 -2.81 -1.30
N ASN A 327 20.67 -2.73 -0.59
CA ASN A 327 21.69 -3.78 -0.62
C ASN A 327 21.34 -4.99 0.25
N ALA A 328 20.22 -5.62 -0.04
CA ALA A 328 19.82 -6.94 0.44
C ALA A 328 19.24 -7.71 -0.73
N THR A 329 19.52 -9.02 -0.80
CA THR A 329 19.05 -9.88 -1.87
C THR A 329 18.32 -11.09 -1.33
N ASP A 330 17.35 -11.59 -2.10
CA ASP A 330 16.73 -12.90 -1.85
C ASP A 330 17.67 -14.06 -2.27
N ALA A 331 17.17 -15.30 -2.14
CA ALA A 331 17.87 -16.51 -2.54
C ALA A 331 18.20 -16.58 -4.04
N HIS A 332 17.56 -15.74 -4.87
CA HIS A 332 17.81 -15.64 -6.31
C HIS A 332 18.75 -14.47 -6.66
N HIS A 333 19.35 -13.83 -5.65
CA HIS A 333 20.20 -12.65 -5.80
C HIS A 333 19.47 -11.43 -6.39
N THR A 334 18.15 -11.35 -6.22
CA THR A 334 17.35 -10.17 -6.61
C THR A 334 17.36 -9.17 -5.48
N TYR A 335 17.71 -7.91 -5.77
CA TYR A 335 17.63 -6.84 -4.78
C TYR A 335 16.20 -6.66 -4.27
N GLN A 336 16.07 -6.47 -2.96
CA GLN A 336 14.78 -6.24 -2.30
C GLN A 336 14.39 -4.76 -2.37
N TYR A 337 13.09 -4.48 -2.36
CA TYR A 337 12.50 -3.15 -2.52
C TYR A 337 11.69 -2.75 -1.30
N ARG A 338 11.79 -1.49 -0.85
CA ARG A 338 10.91 -0.91 0.19
C ARG A 338 10.95 0.61 0.23
N ALA A 339 10.02 1.19 0.97
CA ALA A 339 9.99 2.63 1.25
C ALA A 339 11.01 3.04 2.33
N PHE A 340 11.80 4.08 2.02
CA PHE A 340 12.72 4.77 2.92
C PHE A 340 12.33 6.23 3.05
N GLY A 341 12.54 6.82 4.23
CA GLY A 341 12.23 8.22 4.44
C GLY A 341 13.04 8.84 5.56
N VAL A 342 12.79 10.13 5.79
CA VAL A 342 13.56 10.92 6.75
C VAL A 342 12.80 11.09 8.07
N PRO A 343 13.46 10.86 9.22
CA PRO A 343 12.87 11.12 10.53
C PRO A 343 12.32 12.53 10.66
N GLY A 344 11.09 12.63 11.16
CA GLY A 344 10.37 13.90 11.29
C GLY A 344 9.45 14.23 10.11
N LEU A 345 9.50 13.49 9.00
CA LEU A 345 8.62 13.65 7.83
C LEU A 345 7.63 12.47 7.67
N GLY A 346 7.96 11.30 8.21
CA GLY A 346 7.10 10.12 8.18
C GLY A 346 6.47 9.80 9.55
N LEU A 347 5.30 9.16 9.53
CA LEU A 347 4.66 8.57 10.71
C LEU A 347 5.27 7.20 11.09
N LYS A 348 5.88 6.51 10.12
CA LYS A 348 6.61 5.26 10.33
C LYS A 348 7.76 5.44 11.35
N ARG A 349 7.84 4.54 12.33
CA ARG A 349 8.99 4.41 13.26
C ARG A 349 10.18 3.73 12.57
N GLY A 350 11.38 3.95 13.10
CA GLY A 350 12.60 3.30 12.60
C GLY A 350 13.16 3.91 11.31
N LEU A 351 12.65 5.07 10.86
CA LEU A 351 13.17 5.77 9.67
C LEU A 351 14.64 6.18 9.79
N SER A 352 15.17 6.19 11.01
CA SER A 352 16.57 6.54 11.28
C SER A 352 17.55 5.37 11.10
N GLU A 353 17.04 4.13 11.05
CA GLU A 353 17.82 2.89 11.05
C GLU A 353 18.46 2.59 9.69
N ASP A 354 17.78 2.99 8.62
CA ASP A 354 18.21 2.77 7.25
C ASP A 354 18.67 4.06 6.59
N LEU A 355 19.80 3.99 5.88
CA LEU A 355 20.36 5.13 5.17
C LEU A 355 20.59 4.76 3.71
N VAL A 356 19.51 4.79 2.93
CA VAL A 356 19.51 4.46 1.50
C VAL A 356 19.18 5.72 0.70
N VAL A 357 20.07 6.11 -0.20
CA VAL A 357 19.90 7.27 -1.07
C VAL A 357 19.52 6.79 -2.47
N ALA A 358 18.39 7.26 -2.97
CA ALA A 358 17.89 6.96 -4.31
C ALA A 358 18.12 8.18 -5.23
N PRO A 359 19.05 8.11 -6.20
CA PRO A 359 19.40 9.28 -7.02
C PRO A 359 18.23 9.90 -7.79
N TYR A 360 17.23 9.09 -8.20
CA TYR A 360 16.05 9.60 -8.92
C TYR A 360 15.24 10.60 -8.07
N ALA A 361 15.24 10.47 -6.74
CA ALA A 361 14.57 11.40 -5.84
C ALA A 361 15.19 12.80 -5.90
N THR A 362 16.51 12.88 -6.14
CA THR A 362 17.19 14.16 -6.37
C THR A 362 16.78 14.77 -7.72
N LEU A 363 16.59 13.95 -8.77
CA LEU A 363 16.06 14.44 -10.06
C LEU A 363 14.67 15.06 -9.88
N MET A 364 13.76 14.41 -9.13
CA MET A 364 12.42 14.94 -8.86
C MET A 364 12.44 16.28 -8.11
N ALA A 365 13.54 16.63 -7.44
CA ALA A 365 13.68 17.90 -6.76
C ALA A 365 14.09 19.07 -7.68
N LEU A 366 14.52 18.80 -8.93
CA LEU A 366 14.95 19.81 -9.90
C LEU A 366 13.94 20.96 -10.11
N PRO A 367 12.63 20.71 -10.25
CA PRO A 367 11.64 21.78 -10.43
C PRO A 367 11.55 22.76 -9.25
N PHE A 368 11.99 22.35 -8.06
CA PHE A 368 11.77 23.11 -6.82
C PHE A 368 13.04 23.79 -6.31
N MET A 369 14.18 23.10 -6.41
CA MET A 369 15.50 23.55 -5.92
C MET A 369 16.62 23.15 -6.90
N PRO A 370 16.68 23.78 -8.09
CA PRO A 370 17.54 23.34 -9.18
C PRO A 370 19.03 23.38 -8.82
N GLU A 371 19.52 24.44 -8.18
CA GLU A 371 20.94 24.55 -7.83
C GLU A 371 21.35 23.43 -6.86
N ALA A 372 20.58 23.24 -5.78
CA ALA A 372 20.85 22.21 -4.78
C ALA A 372 20.75 20.79 -5.37
N ALA A 373 19.77 20.55 -6.25
CA ALA A 373 19.61 19.27 -6.93
C ALA A 373 20.80 18.99 -7.85
N CYS A 374 21.22 19.95 -8.68
CA CYS A 374 22.39 19.83 -9.53
C CYS A 374 23.68 19.55 -8.73
N GLU A 375 23.94 20.30 -7.66
CA GLU A 375 25.10 20.07 -6.78
C GLU A 375 25.11 18.64 -6.21
N ASN A 376 23.95 18.14 -5.78
CA ASN A 376 23.83 16.79 -5.23
C ASN A 376 23.97 15.70 -6.30
N LEU A 377 23.42 15.91 -7.51
CA LEU A 377 23.59 15.01 -8.65
C LEU A 377 25.06 14.93 -9.08
N GLU A 378 25.76 16.06 -9.16
CA GLU A 378 27.19 16.07 -9.45
C GLU A 378 27.99 15.30 -8.40
N ARG A 379 27.66 15.46 -7.11
CA ARG A 379 28.27 14.67 -6.03
C ARG A 379 28.00 13.18 -6.20
N LEU A 380 26.74 12.79 -6.42
CA LEU A 380 26.33 11.40 -6.61
C LEU A 380 27.09 10.75 -7.78
N VAL A 381 27.20 11.44 -8.92
CA VAL A 381 27.86 10.92 -10.11
C VAL A 381 29.38 10.88 -9.94
N ARG A 382 30.01 11.96 -9.47
CA ARG A 382 31.48 12.08 -9.39
C ARG A 382 32.10 11.31 -8.23
N HIS A 383 31.39 11.16 -7.13
CA HIS A 383 31.97 10.63 -5.88
C HIS A 383 31.30 9.36 -5.36
N GLU A 384 30.06 9.07 -5.76
CA GLU A 384 29.27 7.97 -5.21
C GLU A 384 28.96 6.86 -6.24
N GLU A 385 29.53 6.94 -7.45
CA GLU A 385 29.36 5.96 -8.54
C GLU A 385 27.88 5.75 -8.94
N ALA A 386 27.07 6.81 -8.82
CA ALA A 386 25.63 6.76 -9.06
C ALA A 386 25.25 6.60 -10.54
N LEU A 387 26.19 6.68 -11.48
CA LEU A 387 25.92 6.57 -12.91
C LEU A 387 26.21 5.15 -13.42
N GLY A 388 25.29 4.60 -14.21
CA GLY A 388 25.48 3.36 -14.94
C GLY A 388 24.86 3.41 -16.34
N ARG A 389 24.67 2.24 -16.96
CA ARG A 389 24.30 2.13 -18.38
C ARG A 389 23.00 2.83 -18.75
N TYR A 390 21.97 2.71 -17.89
CA TYR A 390 20.64 3.28 -18.13
C TYR A 390 20.43 4.59 -17.36
N GLY A 391 21.51 5.35 -17.10
CA GLY A 391 21.46 6.57 -16.30
C GLY A 391 21.75 6.28 -14.83
N LEU A 392 21.07 6.99 -13.93
CA LEU A 392 21.31 6.86 -12.50
C LEU A 392 20.90 5.47 -12.01
N VAL A 393 21.75 4.86 -11.20
CA VAL A 393 21.48 3.59 -10.51
C VAL A 393 20.31 3.75 -9.54
N GLU A 394 19.68 2.62 -9.22
CA GLU A 394 18.52 2.57 -8.32
C GLU A 394 18.77 3.22 -6.96
N ALA A 395 19.86 2.82 -6.28
CA ALA A 395 20.18 3.34 -4.96
C ALA A 395 21.65 3.17 -4.56
N ILE A 396 22.00 3.86 -3.48
CA ILE A 396 23.27 3.73 -2.77
C ILE A 396 22.95 3.51 -1.29
N ASP A 397 23.31 2.35 -0.77
CA ASP A 397 23.04 1.94 0.60
C ASP A 397 24.26 2.23 1.48
N TYR A 398 24.07 3.11 2.47
CA TYR A 398 25.07 3.50 3.47
C TYR A 398 24.81 2.83 4.82
N THR A 399 23.89 1.87 4.89
CA THR A 399 23.48 1.26 6.16
C THR A 399 24.57 0.31 6.66
N PRO A 400 25.17 0.56 7.84
CA PRO A 400 26.37 -0.17 8.28
C PRO A 400 26.23 -1.70 8.28
N ALA A 401 25.04 -2.21 8.59
CA ALA A 401 24.76 -3.65 8.61
C ALA A 401 24.74 -4.31 7.22
N ARG A 402 24.54 -3.52 6.16
CA ARG A 402 24.41 -4.01 4.77
C ARG A 402 25.60 -3.64 3.88
N VAL A 403 26.52 -2.81 4.36
CA VAL A 403 27.70 -2.45 3.58
C VAL A 403 28.78 -3.55 3.72
N PRO A 404 29.42 -4.00 2.63
CA PRO A 404 30.52 -4.96 2.70
C PRO A 404 31.68 -4.48 3.58
N ARG A 405 32.35 -5.40 4.28
CA ARG A 405 33.50 -5.08 5.14
C ARG A 405 34.57 -4.29 4.36
N GLY A 406 35.02 -3.18 4.93
CA GLY A 406 36.04 -2.31 4.33
C GLY A 406 35.52 -1.33 3.28
N LYS A 407 34.20 -1.24 3.09
CA LYS A 407 33.55 -0.20 2.27
C LYS A 407 32.69 0.70 3.16
N ASP A 408 32.41 1.90 2.68
CA ASP A 408 31.54 2.88 3.35
C ASP A 408 30.12 2.92 2.76
N ARG A 409 29.92 2.27 1.60
CA ARG A 409 28.64 2.20 0.87
C ARG A 409 28.56 0.97 -0.03
N ALA A 410 27.35 0.64 -0.47
CA ALA A 410 27.07 -0.34 -1.51
C ALA A 410 26.17 0.24 -2.61
N VAL A 411 26.56 0.09 -3.87
CA VAL A 411 25.81 0.59 -5.03
C VAL A 411 24.87 -0.48 -5.55
N VAL A 412 23.58 -0.17 -5.61
CA VAL A 412 22.52 -1.09 -6.05
C VAL A 412 22.31 -0.91 -7.55
N ARG A 413 23.00 -1.73 -8.35
CA ARG A 413 23.00 -1.65 -9.82
C ARG A 413 21.81 -2.37 -10.46
N THR A 414 20.61 -1.91 -10.14
CA THR A 414 19.38 -2.25 -10.86
C THR A 414 18.70 -0.98 -11.36
N TYR A 415 17.62 -1.12 -12.11
CA TYR A 415 16.87 0.00 -12.68
C TYR A 415 15.37 -0.29 -12.65
N MET A 416 14.62 0.48 -11.87
CA MET A 416 13.16 0.45 -11.91
C MET A 416 12.61 1.37 -12.99
N ALA A 417 11.71 0.85 -13.81
CA ALA A 417 11.13 1.61 -14.93
C ALA A 417 10.41 2.89 -14.47
N HIS A 418 9.68 2.84 -13.35
CA HIS A 418 8.96 4.00 -12.81
C HIS A 418 9.94 5.05 -12.24
N HIS A 419 11.04 4.66 -11.59
CA HIS A 419 12.07 5.61 -11.15
C HIS A 419 12.75 6.33 -12.31
N GLN A 420 13.10 5.60 -13.37
CA GLN A 420 13.65 6.21 -14.58
C GLN A 420 12.62 7.11 -15.27
N GLY A 421 11.36 6.66 -15.34
CA GLY A 421 10.25 7.46 -15.86
C GLY A 421 10.08 8.78 -15.11
N MET A 422 10.03 8.76 -13.78
CA MET A 422 9.95 9.96 -12.94
C MET A 422 11.17 10.87 -13.11
N GLY A 423 12.37 10.30 -13.21
CA GLY A 423 13.59 11.06 -13.49
C GLY A 423 13.52 11.81 -14.83
N LEU A 424 13.05 11.14 -15.89
CA LEU A 424 12.85 11.77 -17.21
C LEU A 424 11.74 12.83 -17.18
N LEU A 425 10.65 12.58 -16.46
CA LEU A 425 9.58 13.57 -16.26
C LEU A 425 10.09 14.81 -15.54
N ALA A 426 10.94 14.66 -14.51
CA ALA A 426 11.51 15.77 -13.78
C ALA A 426 12.49 16.60 -14.63
N LEU A 427 13.33 15.94 -15.43
CA LEU A 427 14.20 16.61 -16.40
C LEU A 427 13.39 17.37 -17.45
N SER A 428 12.37 16.73 -18.03
CA SER A 428 11.44 17.37 -18.97
C SER A 428 10.71 18.54 -18.32
N HIS A 429 10.31 18.40 -17.06
CA HIS A 429 9.67 19.48 -16.33
C HIS A 429 10.59 20.70 -16.21
N PHE A 430 11.85 20.50 -15.85
CA PHE A 430 12.80 21.59 -15.69
C PHE A 430 13.27 22.20 -17.02
N LEU A 431 13.60 21.37 -18.00
CA LEU A 431 14.23 21.80 -19.26
C LEU A 431 13.22 22.25 -20.33
N CYS A 432 12.00 21.73 -20.29
CA CYS A 432 10.98 21.94 -21.34
C CYS A 432 9.76 22.72 -20.83
N ASP A 433 9.89 23.40 -19.69
CA ASP A 433 8.84 24.21 -19.05
C ASP A 433 7.58 23.38 -18.70
N ALA A 434 7.76 22.31 -17.92
CA ALA A 434 6.65 21.51 -17.37
C ALA A 434 5.61 21.02 -18.41
N PRO A 435 6.00 20.42 -19.55
CA PRO A 435 5.06 20.10 -20.63
C PRO A 435 4.01 19.09 -20.20
N ILE A 436 4.36 18.13 -19.33
CA ILE A 436 3.44 17.11 -18.83
C ILE A 436 2.39 17.71 -17.89
N VAL A 437 2.80 18.66 -17.02
CA VAL A 437 1.86 19.41 -16.17
C VAL A 437 0.90 20.21 -17.02
N ARG A 438 1.39 20.98 -18.01
CA ARG A 438 0.53 21.74 -18.92
C ARG A 438 -0.47 20.85 -19.66
N ARG A 439 -0.02 19.68 -20.14
CA ARG A 439 -0.85 18.69 -20.84
C ARG A 439 -1.92 18.10 -19.93
N PHE A 440 -1.53 17.66 -18.74
CA PHE A 440 -2.48 17.13 -17.75
C PHE A 440 -3.53 18.16 -17.37
N MET A 441 -3.11 19.39 -17.05
CA MET A 441 -3.99 20.50 -16.67
C MET A 441 -4.82 21.06 -17.83
N SER A 442 -4.53 20.68 -19.08
CA SER A 442 -5.33 21.09 -20.25
C SER A 442 -6.63 20.32 -20.40
N ASP A 443 -6.77 19.17 -19.70
CA ASP A 443 -8.01 18.40 -19.73
C ASP A 443 -9.14 19.18 -19.02
N PRO A 444 -10.34 19.31 -19.62
CA PRO A 444 -11.43 20.09 -19.04
C PRO A 444 -11.85 19.64 -17.64
N ALA A 445 -11.88 18.33 -17.37
CA ALA A 445 -12.31 17.78 -16.09
C ALA A 445 -11.26 18.07 -14.98
N VAL A 446 -9.98 17.91 -15.33
CA VAL A 446 -8.85 18.26 -14.46
C VAL A 446 -8.88 19.76 -14.14
N ARG A 447 -9.05 20.61 -15.17
CA ARG A 447 -9.07 22.07 -15.01
C ARG A 447 -10.24 22.57 -14.16
N ALA A 448 -11.41 21.95 -14.27
CA ALA A 448 -12.56 22.27 -13.41
C ALA A 448 -12.28 22.00 -11.92
N THR A 449 -11.37 21.08 -11.62
CA THR A 449 -11.02 20.62 -10.27
C THR A 449 -9.77 21.32 -9.70
N GLU A 450 -9.13 22.18 -10.49
CA GLU A 450 -7.87 22.88 -10.19
C GLU A 450 -7.85 23.60 -8.82
N VAL A 451 -9.01 24.09 -8.37
CA VAL A 451 -9.13 24.82 -7.09
C VAL A 451 -8.68 24.00 -5.87
N LEU A 452 -8.77 22.66 -5.93
CA LEU A 452 -8.33 21.78 -4.85
C LEU A 452 -6.80 21.85 -4.61
N LEU A 453 -6.04 22.32 -5.60
CA LEU A 453 -4.58 22.47 -5.51
C LEU A 453 -4.17 23.80 -4.86
N GLN A 454 -5.13 24.68 -4.54
CA GLN A 454 -4.89 26.05 -4.09
C GLN A 454 -5.15 26.23 -2.58
N GLU A 455 -4.99 25.17 -1.79
CA GLU A 455 -5.15 25.23 -0.33
C GLU A 455 -4.11 26.15 0.33
N ARG A 456 -4.56 27.07 1.18
CA ARG A 456 -3.68 27.97 1.95
C ARG A 456 -2.99 27.22 3.08
N VAL A 457 -1.80 27.69 3.44
CA VAL A 457 -1.06 27.21 4.62
C VAL A 457 -1.84 27.59 5.89
N PRO A 458 -2.23 26.63 6.75
CA PRO A 458 -2.90 26.93 8.01
C PRO A 458 -2.03 27.78 8.94
N GLN A 459 -2.58 28.86 9.51
CA GLN A 459 -1.82 29.77 10.38
C GLN A 459 -1.62 29.27 11.81
N VAL A 460 -2.47 28.34 12.28
CA VAL A 460 -2.46 27.85 13.67
C VAL A 460 -2.79 26.36 13.68
N THR A 461 -1.78 25.52 13.51
CA THR A 461 -1.90 24.09 13.81
C THR A 461 -0.78 23.72 14.76
N PRO A 462 -1.05 23.08 15.92
CA PRO A 462 0.02 22.58 16.77
C PRO A 462 0.86 21.58 15.96
N ALA A 463 2.16 21.85 15.82
CA ALA A 463 3.06 20.95 15.11
C ALA A 463 3.04 19.58 15.79
N ILE A 464 2.59 18.56 15.07
CA ILE A 464 2.79 17.18 15.49
C ILE A 464 4.30 16.95 15.38
N ARG A 465 4.93 16.56 16.50
CA ARG A 465 6.34 16.16 16.53
C ARG A 465 6.41 14.64 16.51
N PRO A 466 6.48 14.00 15.33
CA PRO A 466 6.72 12.56 15.28
C PRO A 466 8.08 12.27 15.93
N HIS A 467 8.03 11.46 16.99
CA HIS A 467 9.13 10.82 17.72
C HIS A 467 10.43 11.65 17.89
N VAL A 468 10.45 12.51 18.92
CA VAL A 468 11.59 13.37 19.32
C VAL A 468 12.82 12.58 19.82
N HIS A 469 12.68 11.28 20.15
CA HIS A 469 13.68 10.52 20.90
C HIS A 469 14.52 9.50 20.11
N GLU A 470 14.30 9.29 18.80
CA GLU A 470 15.02 8.26 18.04
C GLU A 470 16.46 8.64 17.63
N ALA A 471 16.94 9.84 17.97
CA ALA A 471 18.34 10.22 17.70
C ALA A 471 19.36 9.52 18.62
N SER A 472 18.91 8.71 19.57
CA SER A 472 19.77 8.11 20.59
C SER A 472 19.21 6.82 21.18
N SER A 473 19.24 5.73 20.43
CA SER A 473 19.29 4.37 20.98
C SER A 473 19.63 3.38 19.88
N GLY A 474 20.79 2.74 20.01
CA GLY A 474 21.21 1.66 19.13
C GLY A 474 20.63 0.31 19.57
N THR A 475 20.57 -0.60 18.60
CA THR A 475 20.55 -2.06 18.73
C THR A 475 19.39 -2.67 19.50
N GLU A 476 18.47 -3.29 18.77
CA GLU A 476 18.27 -4.74 18.80
C GLU A 476 17.66 -5.22 17.47
N LYS A 477 18.06 -6.42 17.04
CA LYS A 477 17.71 -7.01 15.75
C LYS A 477 16.54 -7.97 15.92
N SER A 478 15.54 -7.87 15.05
CA SER A 478 14.74 -9.03 14.64
C SER A 478 14.81 -9.16 13.12
N GLN A 479 15.40 -10.28 12.68
CA GLN A 479 15.32 -10.77 11.32
C GLN A 479 13.92 -11.37 11.10
N GLU A 480 13.48 -11.36 9.84
CA GLU A 480 12.19 -11.85 9.32
C GLU A 480 11.04 -10.85 9.35
N ASP A 481 11.16 -9.80 8.53
CA ASP A 481 9.99 -9.05 8.05
C ASP A 481 9.70 -9.53 6.61
N ALA A 482 9.15 -10.74 6.52
CA ALA A 482 8.39 -11.14 5.34
C ALA A 482 7.31 -10.07 5.17
N GLY A 483 7.24 -9.47 3.98
CA GLY A 483 6.35 -8.36 3.69
C GLY A 483 4.96 -8.57 4.26
N ALA A 484 4.31 -7.48 4.66
CA ALA A 484 2.96 -7.37 5.18
C ALA A 484 1.91 -8.00 4.23
N ALA A 485 1.97 -9.31 4.08
CA ALA A 485 1.12 -10.11 3.24
C ALA A 485 -0.04 -10.54 4.13
N MET A 486 -1.20 -9.98 3.82
CA MET A 486 -2.46 -10.63 4.11
C MET A 486 -2.35 -12.13 3.79
N ARG A 487 -2.39 -12.98 4.81
CA ARG A 487 -2.37 -14.43 4.62
C ARG A 487 -3.80 -14.93 4.58
N VAL A 488 -4.16 -15.63 3.50
CA VAL A 488 -5.51 -16.14 3.26
C VAL A 488 -5.48 -17.65 3.22
N PHE A 489 -6.34 -18.29 4.02
CA PHE A 489 -6.47 -19.74 4.11
C PHE A 489 -7.91 -20.14 3.85
N THR A 490 -8.13 -20.95 2.83
CA THR A 490 -9.47 -21.48 2.47
C THR A 490 -9.61 -22.97 2.78
N ASP A 491 -8.48 -23.67 2.92
CA ASP A 491 -8.41 -25.07 3.32
C ASP A 491 -8.22 -25.20 4.84
N PRO A 492 -9.14 -25.82 5.58
CA PRO A 492 -8.99 -26.04 7.02
C PRO A 492 -8.01 -27.17 7.33
N ASP A 493 -7.81 -28.13 6.41
CA ASP A 493 -7.08 -29.38 6.64
C ASP A 493 -5.60 -29.26 6.23
N LEU A 494 -4.97 -28.14 6.57
CA LEU A 494 -3.55 -27.93 6.32
C LEU A 494 -2.69 -28.94 7.11
N PRO A 495 -1.57 -29.44 6.55
CA PRO A 495 -0.68 -30.38 7.25
C PRO A 495 -0.10 -29.83 8.57
N ILE A 496 0.05 -28.51 8.65
CA ILE A 496 0.52 -27.78 9.83
C ILE A 496 -0.45 -26.62 10.04
N PRO A 497 -1.07 -26.47 11.23
CA PRO A 497 -1.93 -25.35 11.51
C PRO A 497 -1.20 -24.01 11.43
N GLU A 498 -1.76 -23.08 10.68
CA GLU A 498 -1.20 -21.74 10.52
C GLU A 498 -1.64 -20.87 11.69
N VAL A 499 -0.66 -20.28 12.37
CA VAL A 499 -0.90 -19.51 13.60
C VAL A 499 -0.85 -18.00 13.35
N HIS A 500 -1.60 -17.26 14.15
CA HIS A 500 -1.55 -15.81 14.23
C HIS A 500 -1.52 -15.38 15.69
N LEU A 501 -0.60 -14.46 15.99
CA LEU A 501 -0.37 -13.93 17.33
C LEU A 501 -0.81 -12.47 17.37
N LEU A 502 -1.65 -12.13 18.35
CA LEU A 502 -2.15 -10.79 18.61
C LEU A 502 -1.77 -10.41 20.04
N SER A 503 -1.24 -9.20 20.23
CA SER A 503 -0.85 -8.73 21.57
C SER A 503 -0.74 -7.22 21.65
N ASN A 504 -0.98 -6.69 22.85
CA ASN A 504 -0.68 -5.32 23.25
C ASN A 504 0.57 -5.22 24.17
N GLY A 505 1.28 -6.33 24.39
CA GLY A 505 2.40 -6.44 25.33
C GLY A 505 2.07 -7.32 26.53
N ASP A 506 0.93 -7.06 27.19
CA ASP A 506 0.53 -7.73 28.44
C ASP A 506 -0.54 -8.81 28.22
N TYR A 507 -1.48 -8.56 27.32
CA TYR A 507 -2.47 -9.53 26.85
C TYR A 507 -2.03 -10.16 25.53
N HIS A 508 -2.18 -11.48 25.42
CA HIS A 508 -1.77 -12.27 24.26
C HIS A 508 -2.86 -13.22 23.82
N VAL A 509 -3.14 -13.24 22.51
CA VAL A 509 -4.02 -14.20 21.86
C VAL A 509 -3.25 -14.93 20.78
N MET A 510 -3.27 -16.25 20.82
CA MET A 510 -2.90 -17.09 19.69
C MET A 510 -4.17 -17.64 19.07
N VAL A 511 -4.31 -17.54 17.75
CA VAL A 511 -5.41 -18.17 17.02
C VAL A 511 -4.86 -18.91 15.80
N THR A 512 -5.42 -20.08 15.48
CA THR A 512 -5.08 -20.85 14.28
C THR A 512 -6.04 -20.55 13.14
N HIS A 513 -5.67 -20.88 11.90
CA HIS A 513 -6.51 -20.68 10.71
C HIS A 513 -7.85 -21.44 10.77
N VAL A 514 -7.99 -22.38 11.70
CA VAL A 514 -9.23 -23.10 11.98
C VAL A 514 -9.99 -22.61 13.22
N GLY A 515 -9.46 -21.64 13.95
CA GLY A 515 -10.11 -21.01 15.11
C GLY A 515 -9.82 -21.67 16.46
N GLY A 516 -8.86 -22.59 16.53
CA GLY A 516 -8.23 -23.02 17.79
C GLY A 516 -7.32 -21.93 18.34
N GLY A 517 -6.87 -22.04 19.59
CA GLY A 517 -6.01 -21.02 20.18
C GLY A 517 -6.04 -20.90 21.70
N TYR A 518 -5.55 -19.77 22.21
CA TYR A 518 -5.59 -19.43 23.62
C TYR A 518 -5.57 -17.92 23.86
N SER A 519 -5.92 -17.54 25.10
CA SER A 519 -5.82 -16.20 25.64
C SER A 519 -4.98 -16.26 26.92
N ARG A 520 -4.00 -15.37 27.02
CA ARG A 520 -3.01 -15.32 28.11
C ARG A 520 -2.81 -13.87 28.55
N TRP A 521 -2.73 -13.63 29.84
CA TRP A 521 -2.43 -12.32 30.43
C TRP A 521 -1.20 -12.43 31.31
N HIS A 522 -0.15 -11.67 30.98
CA HIS A 522 1.20 -11.89 31.47
C HIS A 522 1.57 -13.38 31.42
N ASP A 523 2.02 -14.00 32.50
CA ASP A 523 2.35 -15.43 32.56
C ASP A 523 1.15 -16.36 32.84
N LEU A 524 -0.06 -15.81 33.02
CA LEU A 524 -1.26 -16.55 33.37
C LEU A 524 -2.09 -16.93 32.13
N MET A 525 -2.33 -18.23 31.96
CA MET A 525 -3.31 -18.71 30.97
C MET A 525 -4.71 -18.33 31.44
N LEU A 526 -5.46 -17.60 30.62
CA LEU A 526 -6.86 -17.31 30.88
C LEU A 526 -7.73 -18.46 30.38
N THR A 527 -7.46 -18.92 29.15
CA THR A 527 -8.15 -20.05 28.53
C THR A 527 -7.21 -21.25 28.36
N ARG A 528 -7.74 -22.46 28.53
CA ARG A 528 -6.98 -23.71 28.49
C ARG A 528 -6.44 -24.01 27.11
N TRP A 529 -5.18 -24.40 27.03
CA TRP A 529 -4.53 -24.79 25.78
C TRP A 529 -3.41 -25.79 25.99
N ARG A 530 -3.24 -26.67 24.99
CA ARG A 530 -2.13 -27.61 24.90
C ARG A 530 -1.64 -27.68 23.47
N GLU A 531 -0.34 -27.81 23.30
CA GLU A 531 0.27 -28.05 22.00
C GLU A 531 -0.20 -29.39 21.45
N ASP A 532 -0.99 -29.34 20.38
CA ASP A 532 -1.46 -30.51 19.65
C ASP A 532 -1.77 -30.09 18.20
N ALA A 533 -0.73 -30.11 17.36
CA ALA A 533 -0.83 -29.73 15.95
C ALA A 533 -1.72 -30.68 15.13
N THR A 534 -2.08 -31.86 15.66
CA THR A 534 -2.93 -32.83 14.96
C THR A 534 -4.41 -32.59 15.25
N ARG A 535 -4.75 -32.27 16.51
CA ARG A 535 -6.15 -32.15 16.94
C ARG A 535 -6.65 -30.72 17.00
N ASP A 536 -5.79 -29.74 17.32
CA ASP A 536 -6.10 -28.32 17.51
C ASP A 536 -7.46 -28.06 18.21
N ALA A 537 -7.69 -28.79 19.30
CA ALA A 537 -9.03 -28.90 19.92
C ALA A 537 -9.28 -27.93 21.08
N TRP A 538 -8.39 -26.95 21.28
CA TRP A 538 -8.42 -26.03 22.43
C TRP A 538 -8.64 -24.59 21.98
N GLY A 539 -9.36 -23.81 22.79
CA GLY A 539 -9.53 -22.38 22.56
C GLY A 539 -10.87 -21.82 23.07
N ALA A 540 -11.09 -20.56 22.70
CA ALA A 540 -12.36 -19.88 22.90
C ALA A 540 -13.22 -20.03 21.65
N PHE A 541 -14.32 -20.77 21.80
CA PHE A 541 -15.20 -21.17 20.72
C PHE A 541 -16.53 -20.42 20.79
N GLY A 542 -17.14 -20.24 19.61
CA GLY A 542 -18.50 -19.76 19.47
C GLY A 542 -19.29 -20.73 18.60
N TYR A 543 -20.47 -21.10 19.06
CA TYR A 543 -21.40 -21.98 18.36
C TYR A 543 -22.55 -21.16 17.82
N VAL A 544 -22.93 -21.44 16.58
CA VAL A 544 -24.10 -20.88 15.91
C VAL A 544 -25.03 -22.04 15.62
N ARG A 545 -26.29 -21.94 16.05
CA ARG A 545 -27.31 -22.95 15.79
C ARG A 545 -28.54 -22.29 15.16
N ASP A 546 -28.94 -22.78 14.00
CA ASP A 546 -30.28 -22.49 13.47
C ASP A 546 -31.29 -23.28 14.30
N VAL A 547 -32.14 -22.57 15.03
CA VAL A 547 -33.09 -23.17 15.98
C VAL A 547 -34.14 -24.01 15.26
N ASP A 548 -34.61 -23.55 14.10
CA ASP A 548 -35.70 -24.19 13.38
C ASP A 548 -35.18 -25.36 12.52
N ALA A 549 -34.05 -25.19 11.84
CA ALA A 549 -33.41 -26.26 11.07
C ALA A 549 -32.69 -27.29 11.97
N ASN A 550 -32.42 -26.92 13.21
CA ASN A 550 -31.65 -27.67 14.20
C ASN A 550 -30.26 -28.08 13.71
N VAL A 551 -29.58 -27.15 13.05
CA VAL A 551 -28.24 -27.34 12.51
C VAL A 551 -27.26 -26.43 13.25
N CYS A 552 -26.11 -26.97 13.65
CA CYS A 552 -25.09 -26.25 14.41
C CYS A 552 -23.75 -26.25 13.67
N TRP A 553 -23.07 -25.11 13.72
CA TRP A 553 -21.70 -24.91 13.27
C TRP A 553 -20.96 -23.99 14.25
N SER A 554 -19.68 -23.76 13.99
CA SER A 554 -18.84 -22.89 14.80
C SER A 554 -18.53 -21.58 14.06
N ILE A 555 -18.23 -20.51 14.79
CA ILE A 555 -17.89 -19.20 14.18
C ILE A 555 -16.58 -19.21 13.36
N ALA A 556 -15.76 -20.25 13.53
CA ALA A 556 -14.62 -20.65 12.71
C ALA A 556 -14.78 -22.14 12.33
N HIS A 557 -13.74 -22.84 11.86
CA HIS A 557 -13.87 -24.26 11.50
C HIS A 557 -14.05 -25.18 12.73
N HIS A 558 -13.26 -24.94 13.78
CA HIS A 558 -13.35 -25.62 15.06
C HIS A 558 -14.40 -24.99 16.00
N PRO A 559 -14.98 -25.76 16.93
CA PRO A 559 -14.70 -27.17 17.21
C PRO A 559 -15.64 -28.17 16.50
N VAL A 560 -16.73 -27.72 15.86
CA VAL A 560 -17.75 -28.61 15.27
C VAL A 560 -17.26 -29.32 13.99
N LYS A 561 -16.34 -28.70 13.23
CA LYS A 561 -15.79 -29.25 11.97
C LYS A 561 -16.85 -29.57 10.90
N ARG A 562 -18.00 -28.88 10.94
CA ARG A 562 -18.99 -28.98 9.85
C ARG A 562 -18.42 -28.31 8.62
N LYS A 563 -18.38 -29.06 7.51
CA LYS A 563 -17.98 -28.55 6.19
C LYS A 563 -18.97 -27.46 5.74
N PRO A 564 -18.52 -26.20 5.56
CA PRO A 564 -19.36 -25.13 5.04
C PRO A 564 -19.41 -25.13 3.51
N GLU A 565 -20.29 -24.30 2.94
CA GLU A 565 -20.29 -24.00 1.50
C GLU A 565 -19.08 -23.13 1.11
N PHE A 566 -18.70 -22.23 2.02
CA PHE A 566 -17.55 -21.35 1.89
C PHE A 566 -16.91 -21.15 3.27
N GLN A 567 -15.58 -21.11 3.33
CA GLN A 567 -14.86 -20.63 4.50
C GLN A 567 -13.53 -19.99 4.09
N GLU A 568 -13.11 -19.03 4.90
CA GLU A 568 -11.86 -18.31 4.73
C GLU A 568 -11.37 -17.85 6.12
N ALA A 569 -10.09 -18.02 6.39
CA ALA A 569 -9.39 -17.37 7.48
C ALA A 569 -8.35 -16.41 6.90
N VAL A 570 -8.37 -15.18 7.39
CA VAL A 570 -7.56 -14.08 6.88
C VAL A 570 -6.77 -13.51 8.05
N PHE A 571 -5.45 -13.56 7.95
CA PHE A 571 -4.56 -12.98 8.93
C PHE A 571 -3.91 -11.73 8.35
N THR A 572 -4.21 -10.61 8.99
CA THR A 572 -3.65 -9.30 8.69
C THR A 572 -2.97 -8.76 9.94
N GLN A 573 -2.10 -7.77 9.82
CA GLN A 573 -1.45 -7.21 10.99
C GLN A 573 -2.50 -6.67 11.99
N GLY A 574 -2.42 -7.11 13.25
CA GLY A 574 -3.32 -6.67 14.32
C GLY A 574 -4.74 -7.27 14.29
N ARG A 575 -5.07 -8.14 13.32
CA ARG A 575 -6.42 -8.72 13.22
C ARG A 575 -6.44 -10.09 12.53
N ALA A 576 -7.19 -11.03 13.12
CA ALA A 576 -7.63 -12.25 12.47
C ALA A 576 -9.10 -12.15 12.06
N GLU A 577 -9.45 -12.55 10.84
CA GLU A 577 -10.82 -12.60 10.34
C GLU A 577 -11.17 -14.02 9.89
N PHE A 578 -12.35 -14.51 10.27
CA PHE A 578 -12.94 -15.75 9.82
C PHE A 578 -14.25 -15.45 9.13
N ARG A 579 -14.44 -15.97 7.93
CA ARG A 579 -15.71 -15.92 7.22
C ARG A 579 -16.13 -17.32 6.87
N ARG A 580 -17.41 -17.62 7.05
CA ARG A 580 -17.99 -18.88 6.61
C ARG A 580 -19.43 -18.70 6.20
N ARG A 581 -19.88 -19.53 5.26
CA ARG A 581 -21.25 -19.62 4.80
C ARG A 581 -21.79 -21.02 5.02
N ASP A 582 -22.87 -21.10 5.80
CA ASP A 582 -23.62 -22.31 6.07
C ASP A 582 -25.04 -22.09 5.55
N ASP A 583 -25.37 -22.71 4.42
CA ASP A 583 -26.62 -22.51 3.70
C ASP A 583 -26.81 -21.02 3.31
N ASP A 584 -27.92 -20.38 3.72
CA ASP A 584 -28.19 -18.96 3.46
C ASP A 584 -27.63 -18.01 4.52
N LEU A 585 -26.84 -18.49 5.49
CA LEU A 585 -26.30 -17.68 6.58
C LEU A 585 -24.79 -17.49 6.44
N GLU A 586 -24.37 -16.23 6.39
CA GLU A 586 -22.96 -15.84 6.49
C GLU A 586 -22.63 -15.49 7.95
N THR A 587 -21.54 -16.07 8.46
CA THR A 587 -20.94 -15.72 9.75
C THR A 587 -19.57 -15.11 9.49
N LYS A 588 -19.39 -13.86 9.90
CA LYS A 588 -18.10 -13.17 9.91
C LYS A 588 -17.65 -12.93 11.34
N THR A 589 -16.42 -13.32 11.67
CA THR A 589 -15.80 -13.11 12.98
C THR A 589 -14.49 -12.35 12.80
N GLU A 590 -14.34 -11.22 13.46
CA GLU A 590 -13.08 -10.46 13.50
C GLU A 590 -12.53 -10.47 14.92
N ILE A 591 -11.23 -10.71 15.08
CA ILE A 591 -10.55 -10.83 16.37
C ILE A 591 -9.42 -9.79 16.43
N CYS A 592 -9.38 -9.00 17.50
CA CYS A 592 -8.27 -8.10 17.81
C CYS A 592 -7.97 -8.12 19.32
N VAL A 593 -6.79 -7.62 19.69
CA VAL A 593 -6.43 -7.29 21.08
C VAL A 593 -6.33 -5.77 21.18
N SER A 594 -6.98 -5.18 22.18
CA SER A 594 -6.97 -3.72 22.33
C SER A 594 -5.55 -3.23 22.69
N PRO A 595 -5.01 -2.23 21.98
CA PRO A 595 -3.71 -1.66 22.35
C PRO A 595 -3.72 -0.84 23.65
N GLU A 596 -4.90 -0.44 24.14
CA GLU A 596 -5.03 0.43 25.31
C GLU A 596 -5.38 -0.34 26.58
N ASN A 597 -6.06 -1.49 26.46
CA ASN A 597 -6.55 -2.28 27.59
C ASN A 597 -6.28 -3.78 27.36
N ASP A 598 -6.14 -4.54 28.45
CA ASP A 598 -5.87 -5.98 28.43
C ASP A 598 -7.12 -6.82 28.13
N VAL A 599 -7.59 -6.64 26.89
CA VAL A 599 -8.87 -7.15 26.41
C VAL A 599 -8.72 -7.67 24.98
N GLU A 600 -9.17 -8.91 24.74
CA GLU A 600 -9.48 -9.41 23.39
C GLU A 600 -10.94 -9.17 23.04
N ILE A 601 -11.18 -8.86 21.77
CA ILE A 601 -12.50 -8.60 21.23
C ILE A 601 -12.72 -9.50 20.02
N ARG A 602 -13.83 -10.24 20.03
CA ARG A 602 -14.31 -10.99 18.86
C ARG A 602 -15.64 -10.39 18.41
N ARG A 603 -15.62 -9.68 17.28
CA ARG A 603 -16.80 -9.10 16.66
C ARG A 603 -17.41 -10.11 15.71
N VAL A 604 -18.63 -10.55 16.00
CA VAL A 604 -19.37 -11.53 15.19
C VAL A 604 -20.51 -10.83 14.48
N THR A 605 -20.60 -11.01 13.18
CA THR A 605 -21.68 -10.50 12.32
C THR A 605 -22.36 -11.68 11.64
N LEU A 606 -23.67 -11.76 11.79
CA LEU A 606 -24.54 -12.76 11.15
C LEU A 606 -25.39 -12.08 10.09
N THR A 607 -25.30 -12.57 8.84
CA THR A 607 -26.06 -12.04 7.71
C THR A 607 -26.94 -13.14 7.13
N ASN A 608 -28.25 -12.88 7.05
CA ASN A 608 -29.21 -13.79 6.43
C ASN A 608 -29.45 -13.40 4.97
N HIS A 609 -29.11 -14.30 4.06
CA HIS A 609 -29.30 -14.12 2.61
C HIS A 609 -30.61 -14.72 2.09
N SER A 610 -31.41 -15.34 2.97
CA SER A 610 -32.73 -15.87 2.61
C SER A 610 -33.82 -14.84 2.83
N ARG A 611 -34.98 -14.98 2.18
CA ARG A 611 -36.14 -14.06 2.28
C ARG A 611 -37.04 -14.30 3.50
N ARG A 612 -36.53 -14.99 4.52
CA ARG A 612 -37.31 -15.37 5.71
C ARG A 612 -36.44 -15.21 6.94
N ASP A 613 -37.02 -14.61 7.98
CA ASP A 613 -36.35 -14.47 9.26
C ASP A 613 -35.84 -15.82 9.78
N ARG A 614 -34.63 -15.80 10.32
CA ARG A 614 -33.96 -16.97 10.90
C ARG A 614 -33.80 -16.76 12.40
N LYS A 615 -34.21 -17.75 13.19
CA LYS A 615 -33.93 -17.77 14.63
C LYS A 615 -32.60 -18.44 14.88
N ILE A 616 -31.61 -17.65 15.29
CA ILE A 616 -30.24 -18.10 15.49
C ILE A 616 -29.89 -18.04 16.96
N GLU A 617 -29.42 -19.16 17.50
CA GLU A 617 -28.86 -19.24 18.84
C GLU A 617 -27.33 -19.17 18.74
N PHE A 618 -26.74 -18.21 19.44
CA PHE A 618 -25.30 -18.15 19.63
C PHE A 618 -24.96 -18.62 21.04
N THR A 619 -23.90 -19.42 21.19
CA THR A 619 -23.36 -19.84 22.50
C THR A 619 -21.84 -19.74 22.50
N SER A 620 -21.25 -18.99 23.43
CA SER A 620 -19.79 -18.99 23.64
C SER A 620 -19.35 -20.15 24.52
N TYR A 621 -18.06 -20.50 24.46
CA TYR A 621 -17.44 -21.48 25.33
C TYR A 621 -15.93 -21.28 25.42
N ALA A 622 -15.39 -21.20 26.64
CA ALA A 622 -13.97 -21.36 26.90
C ALA A 622 -13.73 -22.04 28.25
N GLU A 623 -12.68 -22.86 28.35
CA GLU A 623 -12.27 -23.50 29.61
C GLU A 623 -11.31 -22.59 30.38
N VAL A 624 -11.62 -22.27 31.63
CA VAL A 624 -10.90 -21.27 32.44
C VAL A 624 -9.72 -21.90 33.18
N VAL A 625 -8.59 -21.19 33.24
CA VAL A 625 -7.37 -21.68 33.93
C VAL A 625 -6.92 -20.73 35.06
N LEU A 626 -6.63 -19.46 34.76
CA LEU A 626 -6.09 -18.46 35.69
C LEU A 626 -4.83 -18.93 36.46
N ALA A 627 -3.90 -19.57 35.75
CA ALA A 627 -2.66 -20.08 36.30
C ALA A 627 -1.57 -20.17 35.22
N PRO A 628 -0.28 -20.22 35.58
CA PRO A 628 0.79 -20.49 34.63
C PRO A 628 0.60 -21.84 33.92
N LEU A 629 0.98 -21.91 32.65
CA LEU A 629 0.77 -23.09 31.79
C LEU A 629 1.33 -24.39 32.41
N ALA A 630 2.53 -24.33 33.01
CA ALA A 630 3.16 -25.47 33.65
C ALA A 630 2.34 -26.05 34.82
N ALA A 631 1.62 -25.19 35.55
CA ALA A 631 0.78 -25.62 36.66
C ALA A 631 -0.50 -26.32 36.18
N ASP A 632 -1.10 -25.85 35.08
CA ASP A 632 -2.27 -26.50 34.46
C ASP A 632 -1.90 -27.87 33.85
N LEU A 633 -0.74 -27.96 33.20
CA LEU A 633 -0.21 -29.21 32.64
C LEU A 633 0.09 -30.26 33.70
N ALA A 634 0.60 -29.85 34.87
CA ALA A 634 0.93 -30.77 35.96
C ALA A 634 -0.32 -31.44 36.56
N HIS A 635 -1.36 -30.67 36.89
CA HIS A 635 -2.57 -31.18 37.55
C HIS A 635 -3.85 -30.39 37.21
N GLN A 636 -4.39 -30.59 36.01
CA GLN A 636 -5.61 -29.95 35.51
C GLN A 636 -6.80 -30.00 36.51
N ALA A 637 -7.19 -31.19 36.95
CA ALA A 637 -8.37 -31.37 37.81
C ALA A 637 -8.21 -30.70 39.18
N PHE A 638 -6.98 -30.57 39.67
CA PHE A 638 -6.71 -29.88 40.92
C PHE A 638 -6.65 -28.36 40.73
N SER A 639 -6.14 -27.89 39.58
CA SER A 639 -6.04 -26.47 39.28
C SER A 639 -7.42 -25.79 39.22
N GLY A 640 -8.42 -26.47 38.65
CA GLY A 640 -9.79 -25.94 38.53
C GLY A 640 -10.50 -25.68 39.87
N LEU A 641 -10.18 -26.45 40.93
CA LEU A 641 -10.84 -26.34 42.25
C LEU A 641 -10.66 -24.99 42.94
N PHE A 642 -9.69 -24.19 42.51
CA PHE A 642 -9.38 -22.90 43.11
C PHE A 642 -10.00 -21.73 42.35
N VAL A 643 -10.66 -21.97 41.22
CA VAL A 643 -11.32 -20.92 40.44
C VAL A 643 -12.73 -20.72 40.97
N GLN A 644 -13.11 -19.47 41.15
CA GLN A 644 -14.45 -19.04 41.54
C GLN A 644 -15.06 -18.25 40.40
N THR A 645 -16.32 -18.53 40.08
CA THR A 645 -17.08 -17.81 39.06
C THR A 645 -18.18 -16.96 39.69
N GLU A 646 -18.45 -15.80 39.11
CA GLU A 646 -19.54 -14.90 39.48
C GLU A 646 -20.25 -14.46 38.19
N ILE A 647 -21.58 -14.55 38.15
CA ILE A 647 -22.37 -14.02 37.03
C ILE A 647 -22.79 -12.59 37.36
N VAL A 648 -22.40 -11.65 36.49
CA VAL A 648 -22.71 -10.23 36.63
C VAL A 648 -23.69 -9.84 35.52
N GLN A 649 -24.97 -9.95 35.84
CA GLN A 649 -26.08 -9.74 34.89
C GLN A 649 -26.09 -8.34 34.28
N ALA A 650 -25.76 -7.31 35.05
CA ALA A 650 -25.78 -5.92 34.59
C ALA A 650 -24.76 -5.63 33.46
N GLN A 651 -23.69 -6.41 33.38
CA GLN A 651 -22.65 -6.33 32.35
C GLN A 651 -22.65 -7.57 31.46
N ASN A 652 -23.71 -8.40 31.47
CA ASN A 652 -23.79 -9.61 30.63
C ASN A 652 -22.52 -10.48 30.68
N ALA A 653 -21.90 -10.60 31.87
CA ALA A 653 -20.54 -11.11 32.02
C ALA A 653 -20.43 -12.22 33.06
N ILE A 654 -19.43 -13.09 32.89
CA ILE A 654 -18.96 -14.03 33.90
C ILE A 654 -17.59 -13.54 34.36
N LEU A 655 -17.43 -13.24 35.65
CA LEU A 655 -16.15 -13.00 36.29
C LEU A 655 -15.57 -14.31 36.80
N CYS A 656 -14.26 -14.47 36.65
CA CYS A 656 -13.51 -15.59 37.17
C CYS A 656 -12.31 -15.06 37.96
N THR A 657 -12.08 -15.60 39.15
CA THR A 657 -10.87 -15.33 39.92
C THR A 657 -10.34 -16.62 40.53
N ARG A 658 -9.07 -16.62 40.93
CA ARG A 658 -8.46 -17.74 41.65
C ARG A 658 -8.33 -17.41 43.13
N ARG A 659 -8.77 -18.32 44.00
CA ARG A 659 -8.65 -18.17 45.44
C ARG A 659 -7.17 -18.14 45.86
N ARG A 660 -6.80 -17.09 46.58
CA ARG A 660 -5.46 -16.89 47.13
C ARG A 660 -5.09 -17.99 48.12
N ARG A 661 -3.83 -18.42 48.05
CA ARG A 661 -3.21 -19.41 48.93
C ARG A 661 -2.36 -18.75 50.02
N ALA A 662 -1.87 -17.54 49.76
CA ALA A 662 -1.14 -16.69 50.70
C ALA A 662 -1.60 -15.22 50.58
N GLU A 663 -1.43 -14.41 51.63
CA GLU A 663 -1.89 -13.01 51.67
C GLU A 663 -1.14 -12.09 50.69
N ASP A 664 0.05 -12.50 50.22
CA ASP A 664 0.93 -11.77 49.30
C ASP A 664 0.78 -12.22 47.83
N GLU A 665 -0.01 -13.25 47.53
CA GLU A 665 -0.22 -13.74 46.17
C GLU A 665 -1.02 -12.73 45.34
N ALA A 666 -0.52 -12.32 44.17
CA ALA A 666 -1.21 -11.36 43.31
C ALA A 666 -2.57 -11.91 42.84
N GLU A 667 -3.60 -11.08 42.87
CA GLU A 667 -4.93 -11.43 42.37
C GLU A 667 -5.03 -11.20 40.86
N ALA A 668 -5.76 -12.09 40.18
CA ALA A 668 -6.10 -11.97 38.77
C ALA A 668 -7.60 -12.18 38.61
N TRP A 669 -8.23 -11.26 37.89
CA TRP A 669 -9.66 -11.25 37.59
C TRP A 669 -9.84 -11.30 36.08
N MET A 670 -10.41 -12.39 35.57
CA MET A 670 -10.83 -12.51 34.18
C MET A 670 -12.32 -12.19 34.07
N PHE A 671 -12.72 -11.51 33.01
CA PHE A 671 -14.12 -11.39 32.64
C PHE A 671 -14.35 -11.95 31.23
N HIS A 672 -15.54 -12.51 31.00
CA HIS A 672 -16.02 -12.91 29.69
C HIS A 672 -17.43 -12.38 29.51
N ALA A 673 -17.65 -11.49 28.53
CA ALA A 673 -18.89 -10.79 28.31
C ALA A 673 -19.41 -11.01 26.88
N LEU A 674 -20.74 -11.03 26.74
CA LEU A 674 -21.44 -11.02 25.45
C LEU A 674 -22.24 -9.73 25.33
N VAL A 675 -21.92 -8.92 24.34
CA VAL A 675 -22.54 -7.60 24.10
C VAL A 675 -23.34 -7.67 22.80
N PRO A 676 -24.64 -8.01 22.85
CA PRO A 676 -25.50 -8.01 21.68
C PRO A 676 -25.92 -6.59 21.26
N PHE A 677 -26.05 -6.36 19.96
CA PHE A 677 -26.66 -5.13 19.43
C PHE A 677 -28.03 -5.42 18.81
N GLY A 678 -28.97 -4.50 19.02
CA GLY A 678 -30.33 -4.63 18.49
C GLY A 678 -31.19 -5.62 19.30
N ARG A 679 -32.17 -6.23 18.63
CA ARG A 679 -33.15 -7.11 19.29
C ARG A 679 -32.56 -8.50 19.52
N HIS A 680 -32.54 -8.93 20.78
CA HIS A 680 -32.07 -10.25 21.17
C HIS A 680 -32.95 -10.84 22.29
N GLY A 681 -32.83 -12.15 22.52
CA GLY A 681 -33.47 -12.85 23.64
C GLY A 681 -32.66 -12.73 24.93
N ASP A 682 -33.19 -13.25 26.04
CA ASP A 682 -32.50 -13.24 27.33
C ASP A 682 -31.19 -14.02 27.27
N LEU A 683 -30.17 -13.48 27.96
CA LEU A 683 -28.89 -14.16 28.09
C LEU A 683 -28.98 -15.22 29.19
N SER A 684 -28.30 -16.34 28.98
CA SER A 684 -28.12 -17.37 30.00
C SER A 684 -26.67 -17.83 30.04
N PHE A 685 -26.26 -18.34 31.19
CA PHE A 685 -24.86 -18.57 31.55
C PHE A 685 -24.64 -20.00 32.02
N GLU A 686 -23.51 -20.60 31.66
CA GLU A 686 -23.03 -21.86 32.23
C GLU A 686 -21.57 -21.69 32.68
N THR A 687 -21.28 -22.18 33.89
CA THR A 687 -19.94 -22.11 34.48
C THR A 687 -19.34 -23.48 34.76
N ASP A 688 -20.11 -24.56 34.66
CA ASP A 688 -19.66 -25.94 34.89
C ASP A 688 -19.47 -26.71 33.59
N ARG A 689 -18.24 -27.15 33.32
CA ARG A 689 -17.89 -27.92 32.12
C ARG A 689 -18.69 -29.22 32.00
N ALA A 690 -18.98 -29.90 33.11
CA ALA A 690 -19.70 -31.18 33.08
C ALA A 690 -21.15 -30.99 32.64
N ARG A 691 -21.76 -29.85 32.99
CA ARG A 691 -23.11 -29.46 32.54
C ARG A 691 -23.12 -28.99 31.10
N PHE A 692 -22.10 -28.26 30.67
CA PHE A 692 -22.02 -27.77 29.29
C PHE A 692 -21.73 -28.91 28.28
N LEU A 693 -20.63 -29.64 28.50
CA LEU A 693 -20.22 -30.70 27.58
C LEU A 693 -21.07 -31.95 27.73
N GLY A 694 -21.39 -32.37 28.96
CA GLY A 694 -22.02 -33.66 29.24
C GLY A 694 -21.01 -34.80 29.32
N ARG A 695 -21.42 -35.91 29.94
CA ARG A 695 -20.56 -37.08 30.17
C ARG A 695 -20.15 -37.73 28.84
N GLY A 696 -18.85 -37.89 28.61
CA GLY A 696 -18.28 -38.58 27.44
C GLY A 696 -18.34 -37.79 26.13
N ARG A 697 -18.71 -36.50 26.20
CA ARG A 697 -18.80 -35.60 25.06
C ARG A 697 -17.59 -34.66 25.00
N THR A 698 -17.46 -33.92 23.90
CA THR A 698 -16.33 -33.02 23.63
C THR A 698 -16.86 -31.67 23.14
N PRO A 699 -16.01 -30.61 23.06
CA PRO A 699 -16.41 -29.34 22.47
C PRO A 699 -16.96 -29.45 21.04
N ALA A 700 -16.66 -30.52 20.29
CA ALA A 700 -17.22 -30.74 18.96
C ALA A 700 -18.73 -31.10 18.98
N ARG A 701 -19.24 -31.63 20.11
CA ARG A 701 -20.64 -32.04 20.27
C ARG A 701 -21.08 -31.96 21.74
N PRO A 702 -21.19 -30.77 22.33
CA PRO A 702 -21.62 -30.59 23.71
C PRO A 702 -23.10 -30.94 23.92
N GLU A 703 -23.46 -31.41 25.11
CA GLU A 703 -24.84 -31.69 25.53
C GLU A 703 -25.71 -30.44 25.56
N ALA A 704 -25.15 -29.29 25.97
CA ALA A 704 -25.88 -28.03 26.03
C ALA A 704 -26.46 -27.57 24.66
N LEU A 705 -25.89 -28.01 23.54
CA LEU A 705 -26.37 -27.68 22.19
C LEU A 705 -27.36 -28.70 21.61
N ASP A 706 -27.54 -29.84 22.28
CA ASP A 706 -28.38 -30.96 21.84
C ASP A 706 -29.85 -30.71 22.23
N GLN A 707 -30.51 -29.85 21.47
CA GLN A 707 -31.88 -29.40 21.73
C GLN A 707 -32.83 -29.80 20.61
N PRO A 708 -34.14 -29.96 20.89
CA PRO A 708 -35.15 -30.15 19.85
C PRO A 708 -35.24 -28.94 18.91
N ALA A 709 -35.63 -29.19 17.66
CA ALA A 709 -35.93 -28.14 16.69
C ALA A 709 -37.05 -27.22 17.21
N GLY A 710 -36.89 -25.90 17.02
CA GLY A 710 -37.83 -24.87 17.47
C GLY A 710 -37.68 -24.46 18.94
N GLU A 711 -36.82 -25.12 19.72
CA GLU A 711 -36.57 -24.78 21.13
C GLU A 711 -35.19 -24.15 21.34
N SER A 712 -35.11 -23.13 22.18
CA SER A 712 -33.88 -22.55 22.73
C SER A 712 -34.05 -22.44 24.25
N ARG A 713 -33.52 -23.43 24.96
CA ARG A 713 -33.58 -23.54 26.42
C ARG A 713 -32.42 -22.76 27.04
N PRO A 714 -32.65 -22.05 28.16
CA PRO A 714 -31.60 -21.33 28.85
C PRO A 714 -30.58 -22.30 29.45
N LEU A 715 -29.34 -21.83 29.60
CA LEU A 715 -28.32 -22.48 30.41
C LEU A 715 -28.68 -22.42 31.91
N SER A 716 -27.95 -23.14 32.76
CA SER A 716 -28.36 -23.33 34.16
C SER A 716 -28.30 -22.09 35.04
N ASN A 717 -27.59 -21.03 34.62
CA ASN A 717 -27.36 -19.79 35.38
C ASN A 717 -26.74 -20.04 36.76
N THR A 718 -25.96 -21.11 36.91
CA THR A 718 -25.24 -21.43 38.15
C THR A 718 -23.81 -20.88 38.11
N ALA A 719 -23.35 -20.35 39.24
CA ALA A 719 -22.01 -19.77 39.44
C ALA A 719 -21.48 -20.13 40.84
N GLY A 720 -20.18 -19.92 41.05
CA GLY A 720 -19.51 -20.09 42.34
C GLY A 720 -18.27 -20.99 42.23
N CYS A 721 -18.04 -21.82 43.25
CA CYS A 721 -16.96 -22.80 43.24
C CYS A 721 -17.42 -24.06 42.49
N VAL A 722 -17.05 -24.18 41.22
CA VAL A 722 -17.33 -25.33 40.34
C VAL A 722 -16.10 -26.20 40.19
N LEU A 723 -16.27 -27.50 39.89
CA LEU A 723 -15.16 -28.44 39.82
C LEU A 723 -14.25 -28.24 38.59
N ASP A 724 -14.85 -27.91 37.43
CA ASP A 724 -14.14 -27.68 36.17
C ASP A 724 -14.77 -26.43 35.51
N PRO A 725 -14.19 -25.24 35.76
CA PRO A 725 -14.77 -23.95 35.40
C PRO A 725 -14.73 -23.69 33.89
N VAL A 726 -15.84 -23.21 33.34
CA VAL A 726 -15.96 -22.70 31.97
C VAL A 726 -16.63 -21.34 31.98
N VAL A 727 -16.50 -20.62 30.88
CA VAL A 727 -17.33 -19.46 30.58
C VAL A 727 -18.12 -19.76 29.32
N ALA A 728 -19.45 -19.82 29.45
CA ALA A 728 -20.35 -20.01 28.32
C ALA A 728 -21.57 -19.10 28.48
N ILE A 729 -21.83 -18.29 27.45
CA ILE A 729 -22.95 -17.35 27.39
C ILE A 729 -23.77 -17.67 26.16
N ARG A 730 -25.08 -17.85 26.34
CA ARG A 730 -26.04 -18.11 25.28
C ARG A 730 -26.97 -16.93 25.08
N CYS A 731 -27.23 -16.60 23.81
CA CYS A 731 -28.20 -15.60 23.41
C CYS A 731 -28.89 -16.04 22.11
N ALA A 732 -30.19 -15.77 22.00
CA ALA A 732 -30.96 -15.99 20.78
C ALA A 732 -31.16 -14.68 20.02
N PHE A 733 -31.11 -14.74 18.69
CA PHE A 733 -31.27 -13.63 17.78
C PHE A 733 -32.31 -13.95 16.72
N THR A 734 -33.01 -12.94 16.23
CA THR A 734 -33.80 -13.03 15.00
C THR A 734 -33.06 -12.25 13.93
N VAL A 735 -32.53 -12.96 12.94
CA VAL A 735 -31.78 -12.38 11.82
C VAL A 735 -32.73 -12.24 10.64
N SER A 736 -33.17 -11.02 10.36
CA SER A 736 -34.01 -10.70 9.20
C SER A 736 -33.18 -10.66 7.93
N ASP A 737 -33.85 -10.63 6.77
CA ASP A 737 -33.21 -10.55 5.46
C ASP A 737 -32.67 -9.13 5.13
N ASP A 738 -33.24 -8.11 5.76
CA ASP A 738 -32.87 -6.71 5.51
C ASP A 738 -31.67 -6.19 6.33
N ALA A 739 -31.31 -6.83 7.45
CA ALA A 739 -30.32 -6.29 8.38
C ALA A 739 -29.46 -7.37 9.06
N PRO A 740 -28.12 -7.25 9.04
CA PRO A 740 -27.26 -8.15 9.77
C PRO A 740 -27.38 -7.92 11.28
N VAL A 741 -27.19 -8.99 12.05
CA VAL A 741 -27.08 -8.94 13.51
C VAL A 741 -25.60 -8.96 13.88
N GLN A 742 -25.19 -8.03 14.73
CA GLN A 742 -23.83 -7.96 15.25
C GLN A 742 -23.84 -8.08 16.77
N PHE A 743 -22.81 -8.72 17.30
CA PHE A 743 -22.55 -8.79 18.74
C PHE A 743 -21.06 -8.99 18.98
N HIS A 744 -20.60 -8.60 20.17
CA HIS A 744 -19.19 -8.70 20.56
C HIS A 744 -19.03 -9.70 21.70
N LEU A 745 -18.00 -10.54 21.59
CA LEU A 745 -17.47 -11.33 22.69
C LEU A 745 -16.23 -10.63 23.20
N VAL A 746 -16.24 -10.26 24.47
CA VAL A 746 -15.16 -9.50 25.08
C VAL A 746 -14.60 -10.32 26.23
N THR A 747 -13.32 -10.66 26.15
CA THR A 747 -12.61 -11.34 27.23
C THR A 747 -11.46 -10.46 27.65
N GLY A 748 -11.32 -10.19 28.93
CA GLY A 748 -10.21 -9.39 29.44
C GLY A 748 -9.78 -9.83 30.82
N ALA A 749 -8.67 -9.24 31.28
CA ALA A 749 -8.12 -9.50 32.59
C ALA A 749 -7.69 -8.20 33.29
N ALA A 750 -7.74 -8.21 34.61
CA ALA A 750 -7.29 -7.11 35.45
C ALA A 750 -6.79 -7.62 36.81
N ALA A 751 -6.06 -6.77 37.54
CA ALA A 751 -5.53 -7.10 38.86
C ALA A 751 -6.59 -7.06 39.97
N THR A 752 -7.71 -6.35 39.74
CA THR A 752 -8.78 -6.18 40.74
C THR A 752 -10.16 -6.43 40.13
N ARG A 753 -11.12 -6.83 40.98
CA ARG A 753 -12.51 -7.06 40.58
C ARG A 753 -13.14 -5.78 40.00
N GLU A 754 -12.87 -4.64 40.62
CA GLU A 754 -13.41 -3.35 40.23
C GLU A 754 -12.95 -2.94 38.82
N GLN A 755 -11.66 -3.12 38.52
CA GLN A 755 -11.12 -2.87 37.17
C GLN A 755 -11.69 -3.81 36.12
N ALA A 756 -11.85 -5.11 36.44
CA ALA A 756 -12.46 -6.07 35.53
C ALA A 756 -13.92 -5.69 35.19
N LEU A 757 -14.67 -5.19 36.19
CA LEU A 757 -16.03 -4.68 36.00
C LEU A 757 -16.07 -3.38 35.18
N GLU A 758 -15.12 -2.47 35.41
CA GLU A 758 -15.00 -1.23 34.65
C GLU A 758 -14.72 -1.52 33.18
N LEU A 759 -13.76 -2.40 32.88
CA LEU A 759 -13.46 -2.85 31.52
C LEU A 759 -14.67 -3.54 30.87
N ALA A 760 -15.33 -4.47 31.59
CA ALA A 760 -16.53 -5.13 31.08
C ALA A 760 -17.64 -4.13 30.75
N GLY A 761 -17.82 -3.09 31.58
CA GLY A 761 -18.77 -2.00 31.33
C GLY A 761 -18.36 -1.08 30.18
N GLN A 762 -17.09 -0.72 30.07
CA GLN A 762 -16.55 0.16 29.02
C GLN A 762 -16.78 -0.43 27.63
N TYR A 763 -16.53 -1.73 27.46
CA TYR A 763 -16.68 -2.42 26.17
C TYR A 763 -18.14 -2.83 25.84
N HIS A 764 -19.13 -2.45 26.66
CA HIS A 764 -20.53 -2.45 26.22
C HIS A 764 -20.82 -1.36 25.19
N ASP A 765 -20.06 -0.26 25.22
CA ASP A 765 -20.18 0.81 24.23
C ASP A 765 -19.39 0.44 22.97
N ARG A 766 -20.11 0.41 21.85
CA ARG A 766 -19.58 0.11 20.52
C ARG A 766 -18.38 0.97 20.14
N HIS A 767 -18.34 2.24 20.57
CA HIS A 767 -17.24 3.15 20.21
C HIS A 767 -15.88 2.67 20.71
N PHE A 768 -15.80 2.06 21.89
CA PHE A 768 -14.54 1.52 22.41
C PHE A 768 -14.08 0.28 21.63
N VAL A 769 -15.03 -0.51 21.12
CA VAL A 769 -14.71 -1.66 20.27
C VAL A 769 -14.20 -1.21 18.91
N ASP A 770 -14.92 -0.30 18.25
CA ASP A 770 -14.50 0.21 16.93
C ASP A 770 -13.13 0.90 17.02
N ARG A 771 -12.90 1.72 18.07
CA ARG A 771 -11.59 2.30 18.38
C ARG A 771 -10.49 1.25 18.59
N ALA A 772 -10.79 0.15 19.29
CA ALA A 772 -9.80 -0.91 19.52
C ALA A 772 -9.40 -1.59 18.21
N PHE A 773 -10.34 -1.81 17.27
CA PHE A 773 -10.01 -2.34 15.94
C PHE A 773 -9.17 -1.36 15.11
N ASP A 774 -9.53 -0.07 15.10
CA ASP A 774 -8.78 0.96 14.39
C ASP A 774 -7.35 1.10 14.94
N MET A 775 -7.21 1.12 16.27
CA MET A 775 -5.91 1.23 16.93
C MET A 775 -5.07 -0.04 16.80
N ALA A 776 -5.66 -1.24 16.85
CA ALA A 776 -4.91 -2.49 16.70
C ALA A 776 -4.20 -2.56 15.34
N TRP A 777 -4.85 -2.06 14.29
CA TRP A 777 -4.25 -1.88 12.98
C TRP A 777 -3.04 -0.94 13.06
N SER A 778 -3.21 0.27 13.61
CA SER A 778 -2.12 1.24 13.74
C SER A 778 -0.98 0.75 14.65
N HIS A 779 -1.29 0.05 15.75
CA HIS A 779 -0.32 -0.45 16.73
C HIS A 779 0.51 -1.62 16.17
N SER A 780 -0.11 -2.54 15.42
CA SER A 780 0.62 -3.66 14.80
C SER A 780 1.64 -3.20 13.74
N GLN A 781 1.35 -2.11 13.03
CA GLN A 781 2.30 -1.43 12.12
C GLN A 781 3.48 -0.76 12.86
N ILE A 782 3.33 -0.53 14.17
CA ILE A 782 4.30 0.13 15.04
C ILE A 782 5.21 -0.89 15.77
N VAL A 783 4.70 -2.06 16.16
CA VAL A 783 5.40 -3.05 17.01
C VAL A 783 6.17 -4.12 16.22
N LEU A 784 5.81 -4.40 14.97
CA LEU A 784 6.57 -5.30 14.08
C LEU A 784 7.78 -4.61 13.41
N ARG A 785 8.17 -3.45 13.92
CA ARG A 785 9.41 -2.72 13.62
C ARG A 785 10.13 -2.47 14.92
#